data_AF-A0A3L7NLM1-F1
#
_entry.id   AF-A0A3L7NLM1-F1
#
_cell.length_a   1.000
_cell.length_b   1.000
_cell.length_c   1.000
_cell.angle_alpha   90.00
_cell.angle_beta   90.00
_cell.angle_gamma   90.00
#
_symmetry.space_group_name_H-M   'P 1'
#
loop_
_entity.id
_entity.type
_entity.pdbx_description
1 polymer ?
#
loop_
_entity_poly.entity_id
_entity_poly.type
_entity_poly.pdbx_seq_one_letter_code
_entity_poly.pdbx_strand_id
1 'polypeptide(L)'
;MTPNPTRPDPDALLAAIHADEAKATRGRLKVFFGFSPGVGKTYAMLESARRLLAAGTDVVVGIVETHDRAETAALVEGLEVLPRLSIPYRGQTLREFDLAGAIARRPKILILDEMAHTNAPGSLHPKRWQDVFDLIATGIDVHTALNAQHVESLVDLVERATGVRVKETVPDEVLDRADEIELVDLPPDELLERLKAGKIYLPDVAARATERFFKRSNLLELRELALRRMTQRVDRDVDSARLAAGHDPSRGITERILVAVGPSPGSERVLRKAYSLACELRGEWVAATVENAAAAPRRPLAVEHLEKNLRLAESLGARVSRLSGSRVADALLQEAKRLRVTRILIGKPTQLRKAGWLGENVIDQLVRQSHDIDVLVVCGDDDHRQQPLVAPQPHPSPPLVGLAYVIGAMAITVVAGRLLWPLIDESVVAFVSLLIVVTSSLWFGRRIGMFAVVLAALAIDFFFVPPFFTFVIANVKDIVSLIVLLSVGLLVAELMVRLKAQTAMAVEREQRTSRLLEHSRRLALVLDADSATATLAASAAAVTAASAIEVLVADQSGGLRSSAHQGTIVPGTAEGGMVAWAHEFGRDAGRGTDSLPGAEVTCLPVRHRGEALGVLVIGFDPPRPLSREERDILASLIDQTAITLTSLRKR
;
A
#
# COMPACT_ATOMS: atom_id res chain seq x y z
N MET A 1 24.22 29.25 -9.83
CA MET A 1 22.91 29.59 -10.41
C MET A 1 21.86 28.69 -9.76
N THR A 2 21.12 29.21 -8.81
CA THR A 2 19.94 28.53 -8.23
C THR A 2 18.80 28.63 -9.24
N PRO A 3 18.16 27.52 -9.65
CA PRO A 3 17.02 27.58 -10.56
C PRO A 3 15.83 28.24 -9.86
N ASN A 4 15.24 29.22 -10.53
CA ASN A 4 14.09 30.00 -10.08
C ASN A 4 12.83 29.09 -10.03
N PRO A 5 12.12 28.95 -8.90
CA PRO A 5 11.06 27.93 -8.72
C PRO A 5 9.70 28.27 -9.35
N THR A 6 9.63 29.23 -10.28
CA THR A 6 8.36 29.75 -10.83
C THR A 6 8.23 29.65 -12.35
N ARG A 7 9.11 28.89 -13.03
CA ARG A 7 8.92 28.63 -14.46
C ARG A 7 8.21 27.27 -14.62
N PRO A 8 6.96 27.22 -15.14
CA PRO A 8 6.32 25.97 -15.50
C PRO A 8 7.19 25.21 -16.52
N ASP A 9 7.22 23.89 -16.37
CA ASP A 9 8.03 22.99 -17.18
C ASP A 9 7.65 23.12 -18.68
N PRO A 10 8.56 23.55 -19.56
CA PRO A 10 8.29 23.71 -20.99
C PRO A 10 7.77 22.44 -21.65
N ASP A 11 8.24 21.27 -21.20
CA ASP A 11 7.83 19.98 -21.77
C ASP A 11 6.39 19.64 -21.34
N ALA A 12 5.99 20.01 -20.12
CA ALA A 12 4.61 19.87 -19.65
C ALA A 12 3.65 20.81 -20.39
N LEU A 13 4.08 22.02 -20.75
CA LEU A 13 3.30 22.95 -21.57
C LEU A 13 3.15 22.44 -23.01
N LEU A 14 4.21 21.90 -23.60
CA LEU A 14 4.16 21.33 -24.95
C LEU A 14 3.24 20.10 -25.00
N ALA A 15 3.34 19.22 -23.99
CA ALA A 15 2.46 18.06 -23.86
C ALA A 15 0.98 18.46 -23.67
N ALA A 16 0.70 19.52 -22.91
CA ALA A 16 -0.65 20.07 -22.76
C ALA A 16 -1.18 20.63 -24.08
N ILE A 17 -0.36 21.37 -24.84
CA ILE A 17 -0.75 21.89 -26.17
C ILE A 17 -1.04 20.76 -27.15
N HIS A 18 -0.18 19.74 -27.23
CA HIS A 18 -0.42 18.57 -28.08
C HIS A 18 -1.67 17.79 -27.67
N ALA A 19 -1.96 17.69 -26.36
CA ALA A 19 -3.17 17.06 -25.86
C ALA A 19 -4.43 17.88 -26.22
N ASP A 20 -4.36 19.21 -26.16
CA ASP A 20 -5.45 20.10 -26.57
C ASP A 20 -5.69 20.09 -28.08
N GLU A 21 -4.63 20.04 -28.89
CA GLU A 21 -4.72 19.89 -30.36
C GLU A 21 -5.30 18.53 -30.76
N ALA A 22 -4.89 17.45 -30.09
CA ALA A 22 -5.48 16.11 -30.26
C ALA A 22 -6.95 16.08 -29.80
N LYS A 23 -7.31 16.83 -28.76
CA LYS A 23 -8.69 16.96 -28.28
C LYS A 23 -9.56 17.80 -29.24
N ALA A 24 -8.98 18.76 -29.94
CA ALA A 24 -9.68 19.61 -30.91
C ALA A 24 -9.95 18.90 -32.26
N THR A 25 -9.13 17.91 -32.62
CA THR A 25 -9.25 17.17 -33.88
C THR A 25 -10.10 15.90 -33.76
N ARG A 26 -10.25 15.33 -32.56
CA ARG A 26 -11.13 14.17 -32.31
C ARG A 26 -12.60 14.58 -32.13
N GLY A 27 -13.49 13.64 -32.43
CA GLY A 27 -14.91 13.72 -32.10
C GLY A 27 -15.15 13.71 -30.58
N ARG A 28 -16.32 14.21 -30.19
CA ARG A 28 -16.76 14.29 -28.80
C ARG A 28 -17.53 13.04 -28.39
N LEU A 29 -17.26 12.55 -27.18
CA LEU A 29 -18.00 11.46 -26.57
C LEU A 29 -18.99 11.99 -25.54
N LYS A 30 -20.29 11.79 -25.78
CA LYS A 30 -21.36 12.05 -24.82
C LYS A 30 -21.94 10.74 -24.29
N VAL A 31 -21.94 10.57 -22.97
CA VAL A 31 -22.44 9.36 -22.28
C VAL A 31 -23.70 9.66 -21.49
N PHE A 32 -24.80 8.97 -21.78
CA PHE A 32 -26.01 8.95 -20.98
C PHE A 32 -25.84 7.89 -19.89
N PHE A 33 -25.52 8.33 -18.67
CA PHE A 33 -25.20 7.48 -17.54
C PHE A 33 -26.40 7.28 -16.63
N GLY A 34 -26.66 6.05 -16.20
CA GLY A 34 -27.78 5.76 -15.29
C GLY A 34 -27.46 4.62 -14.34
N PHE A 35 -28.13 4.58 -13.19
CA PHE A 35 -27.81 3.59 -12.15
C PHE A 35 -28.32 2.17 -12.47
N SER A 36 -29.31 2.03 -13.36
CA SER A 36 -29.98 0.75 -13.63
C SER A 36 -30.60 0.71 -15.03
N PRO A 37 -30.85 -0.48 -15.61
CA PRO A 37 -31.71 -0.62 -16.78
C PRO A 37 -33.13 -0.07 -16.52
N GLY A 38 -33.73 0.57 -17.52
CA GLY A 38 -35.11 1.08 -17.44
C GLY A 38 -35.28 2.51 -16.93
N VAL A 39 -34.22 3.17 -16.46
CA VAL A 39 -34.26 4.59 -16.04
C VAL A 39 -34.49 5.58 -17.19
N GLY A 40 -34.36 5.14 -18.45
CA GLY A 40 -34.65 5.97 -19.63
C GLY A 40 -33.45 6.43 -20.46
N LYS A 41 -32.23 5.89 -20.24
CA LYS A 41 -31.01 6.31 -20.97
C LYS A 41 -31.18 6.35 -22.49
N THR A 42 -31.64 5.27 -23.11
CA THR A 42 -31.87 5.19 -24.56
C THR A 42 -32.90 6.20 -25.03
N TYR A 43 -33.95 6.44 -24.24
CA TYR A 43 -34.98 7.43 -24.56
C TYR A 43 -34.40 8.85 -24.55
N ALA A 44 -33.67 9.23 -23.50
CA ALA A 44 -33.01 10.53 -23.38
C ALA A 44 -31.96 10.73 -24.51
N MET A 45 -31.21 9.68 -24.83
CA MET A 45 -30.25 9.68 -25.93
C MET A 45 -30.91 9.96 -27.29
N LEU A 46 -32.02 9.29 -27.60
CA LEU A 46 -32.77 9.50 -28.83
C LEU A 46 -33.50 10.84 -28.87
N GLU A 47 -34.02 11.31 -27.75
CA GLU A 47 -34.62 12.65 -27.66
C GLU A 47 -33.56 13.74 -27.94
N SER A 48 -32.36 13.59 -27.40
CA SER A 48 -31.21 14.44 -27.76
C SER A 48 -30.89 14.33 -29.25
N ALA A 49 -30.88 13.13 -29.82
CA ALA A 49 -30.62 12.89 -31.25
C ALA A 49 -31.64 13.61 -32.15
N ARG A 50 -32.93 13.54 -31.84
CA ARG A 50 -33.99 14.22 -32.59
C ARG A 50 -33.89 15.74 -32.50
N ARG A 51 -33.55 16.30 -31.33
CA ARG A 51 -33.32 17.73 -31.18
C ARG A 51 -32.18 18.22 -32.08
N LEU A 52 -31.11 17.45 -32.17
CA LEU A 52 -29.96 17.75 -33.04
C LEU A 52 -30.30 17.62 -34.52
N LEU A 53 -31.07 16.60 -34.90
CA LEU A 53 -31.58 16.45 -36.27
C LEU A 53 -32.49 17.63 -36.66
N ALA A 54 -33.41 18.03 -35.76
CA ALA A 54 -34.29 19.17 -35.98
C ALA A 54 -33.53 20.51 -36.09
N ALA A 55 -32.36 20.60 -35.46
CA ALA A 55 -31.43 21.72 -35.61
C ALA A 55 -30.58 21.64 -36.90
N GLY A 56 -30.80 20.63 -37.76
CA GLY A 56 -30.09 20.46 -39.03
C GLY A 56 -28.73 19.76 -38.92
N THR A 57 -28.45 19.07 -37.81
CA THR A 57 -27.21 18.29 -37.64
C THR A 57 -27.35 16.93 -38.31
N ASP A 58 -26.29 16.44 -38.97
CA ASP A 58 -26.25 15.10 -39.55
C ASP A 58 -26.13 14.04 -38.44
N VAL A 59 -27.24 13.38 -38.13
CA VAL A 59 -27.36 12.39 -37.06
C VAL A 59 -27.73 11.04 -37.65
N VAL A 60 -26.90 10.03 -37.38
CA VAL A 60 -27.11 8.65 -37.85
C VAL A 60 -27.16 7.70 -36.67
N VAL A 61 -28.06 6.73 -36.72
CA VAL A 61 -28.19 5.66 -35.73
C VAL A 61 -27.34 4.47 -36.17
N GLY A 62 -26.29 4.16 -35.41
CA GLY A 62 -25.48 2.97 -35.63
C GLY A 62 -26.14 1.71 -35.07
N ILE A 63 -26.39 1.71 -33.76
CA ILE A 63 -27.16 0.66 -33.09
C ILE A 63 -27.95 1.25 -31.94
N VAL A 64 -29.22 0.86 -31.85
CA VAL A 64 -30.13 1.23 -30.76
C VAL A 64 -30.96 0.01 -30.40
N GLU A 65 -31.05 -0.27 -29.12
CA GLU A 65 -31.89 -1.33 -28.58
C GLU A 65 -33.17 -0.72 -28.00
N THR A 66 -34.25 -0.78 -28.80
CA THR A 66 -35.56 -0.24 -28.38
C THR A 66 -36.26 -1.15 -27.37
N HIS A 67 -35.87 -2.42 -27.30
CA HIS A 67 -36.40 -3.46 -26.43
C HIS A 67 -37.95 -3.49 -26.38
N ASP A 68 -38.58 -3.50 -27.56
CA ASP A 68 -40.03 -3.53 -27.76
C ASP A 68 -40.82 -2.36 -27.15
N ARG A 69 -40.15 -1.28 -26.76
CA ARG A 69 -40.82 -0.06 -26.27
C ARG A 69 -41.30 0.78 -27.45
N ALA A 70 -42.62 0.83 -27.66
CA ALA A 70 -43.25 1.62 -28.72
C ALA A 70 -42.85 3.11 -28.69
N GLU A 71 -42.78 3.71 -27.50
CA GLU A 71 -42.37 5.11 -27.33
C GLU A 71 -40.92 5.35 -27.80
N THR A 72 -40.00 4.44 -27.50
CA THR A 72 -38.59 4.52 -27.93
C THR A 72 -38.46 4.24 -29.42
N ALA A 73 -39.22 3.29 -29.96
CA ALA A 73 -39.24 2.97 -31.39
C ALA A 73 -39.72 4.15 -32.24
N ALA A 74 -40.77 4.86 -31.77
CA ALA A 74 -41.26 6.08 -32.42
C ALA A 74 -40.20 7.19 -32.49
N LEU A 75 -39.26 7.25 -31.53
CA LEU A 75 -38.16 8.21 -31.59
C LEU A 75 -37.14 7.87 -32.67
N VAL A 76 -36.99 6.59 -33.03
CA VAL A 76 -36.11 6.13 -34.11
C VAL A 76 -36.72 6.42 -35.49
N GLU A 77 -38.06 6.44 -35.59
CA GLU A 77 -38.74 6.77 -36.85
C GLU A 77 -38.33 8.16 -37.36
N GLY A 78 -37.83 8.18 -38.60
CA GLY A 78 -37.33 9.38 -39.27
C GLY A 78 -35.83 9.67 -39.07
N LEU A 79 -35.12 8.88 -38.27
CA LEU A 79 -33.65 8.90 -38.23
C LEU A 79 -33.07 7.96 -39.29
N GLU A 80 -31.92 8.32 -39.87
CA GLU A 80 -31.13 7.41 -40.70
C GLU A 80 -30.54 6.30 -39.82
N VAL A 81 -30.76 5.03 -40.17
CA VAL A 81 -30.26 3.87 -39.41
C VAL A 81 -29.32 3.04 -40.29
N LEU A 82 -28.11 2.79 -39.80
CA LEU A 82 -27.15 1.94 -40.50
C LEU A 82 -27.59 0.47 -40.49
N PRO A 83 -27.34 -0.27 -41.57
CA PRO A 83 -27.62 -1.70 -41.61
C PRO A 83 -26.73 -2.45 -40.62
N ARG A 84 -27.31 -3.37 -39.84
CA ARG A 84 -26.58 -4.23 -38.89
C ARG A 84 -25.86 -5.37 -39.63
N LEU A 85 -24.66 -5.71 -39.20
CA LEU A 85 -23.92 -6.89 -39.68
C LEU A 85 -24.58 -8.16 -39.12
N SER A 86 -24.76 -9.18 -39.98
CA SER A 86 -25.27 -10.49 -39.56
C SER A 86 -24.11 -11.48 -39.45
N ILE A 87 -23.78 -11.90 -38.23
CA ILE A 87 -22.64 -12.79 -37.94
C ILE A 87 -23.18 -14.14 -37.45
N PRO A 88 -22.95 -15.25 -38.17
CA PRO A 88 -23.37 -16.57 -37.72
C PRO A 88 -22.45 -17.07 -36.59
N TYR A 89 -23.02 -17.40 -35.44
CA TYR A 89 -22.30 -17.89 -34.27
C TYR A 89 -23.08 -18.98 -33.53
N ARG A 90 -22.49 -20.18 -33.39
CA ARG A 90 -23.07 -21.33 -32.67
C ARG A 90 -24.52 -21.66 -33.05
N GLY A 91 -24.86 -21.56 -34.35
CA GLY A 91 -26.20 -21.85 -34.87
C GLY A 91 -27.22 -20.72 -34.68
N GLN A 92 -26.82 -19.57 -34.13
CA GLN A 92 -27.62 -18.34 -34.06
C GLN A 92 -27.03 -17.26 -34.98
N THR A 93 -27.84 -16.30 -35.43
CA THR A 93 -27.36 -15.13 -36.18
C THR A 93 -27.35 -13.94 -35.24
N LEU A 94 -26.14 -13.46 -34.90
CA LEU A 94 -25.95 -12.25 -34.10
C LEU A 94 -26.01 -11.03 -35.00
N ARG A 95 -26.67 -9.95 -34.55
CA ARG A 95 -26.76 -8.69 -35.28
C ARG A 95 -25.89 -7.65 -34.60
N GLU A 96 -24.80 -7.25 -35.25
CA GLU A 96 -23.78 -6.37 -34.67
C GLU A 96 -23.72 -5.02 -35.39
N PHE A 97 -23.12 -4.03 -34.74
CA PHE A 97 -22.85 -2.71 -35.31
C PHE A 97 -21.80 -2.78 -36.44
N ASP A 98 -22.06 -2.06 -37.55
CA ASP A 98 -21.12 -1.92 -38.67
C ASP A 98 -20.19 -0.71 -38.47
N LEU A 99 -19.06 -0.93 -37.80
CA LEU A 99 -18.04 0.11 -37.58
C LEU A 99 -17.48 0.66 -38.90
N ALA A 100 -17.19 -0.23 -39.87
CA ALA A 100 -16.62 0.18 -41.15
C ALA A 100 -17.61 1.01 -41.97
N GLY A 101 -18.87 0.60 -42.00
CA GLY A 101 -19.97 1.35 -42.62
C GLY A 101 -20.17 2.73 -41.99
N ALA A 102 -20.09 2.83 -40.67
CA ALA A 102 -20.20 4.11 -39.96
C ALA A 102 -19.04 5.06 -40.28
N ILE A 103 -17.80 4.55 -40.29
CA ILE A 103 -16.61 5.35 -40.65
C ILE A 103 -16.66 5.78 -42.12
N ALA A 104 -17.17 4.95 -43.03
CA ALA A 104 -17.34 5.30 -44.43
C ALA A 104 -18.41 6.39 -44.64
N ARG A 105 -19.51 6.33 -43.87
CA ARG A 105 -20.61 7.31 -43.91
C ARG A 105 -20.24 8.68 -43.33
N ARG A 106 -19.27 8.73 -42.39
CA ARG A 106 -18.79 9.95 -41.71
C ARG A 106 -19.91 10.90 -41.25
N PRO A 107 -20.87 10.43 -40.44
CA PRO A 107 -21.88 11.33 -39.88
C PRO A 107 -21.25 12.34 -38.91
N LYS A 108 -21.92 13.47 -38.69
CA LYS A 108 -21.46 14.41 -37.65
C LYS A 108 -21.65 13.81 -36.25
N ILE A 109 -22.80 13.18 -36.00
CA ILE A 109 -23.13 12.50 -34.74
C ILE A 109 -23.61 11.08 -35.03
N LEU A 110 -23.02 10.09 -34.34
CA LEU A 110 -23.46 8.70 -34.36
C LEU A 110 -24.08 8.31 -33.01
N ILE A 111 -25.27 7.71 -33.05
CA ILE A 111 -25.93 7.12 -31.88
C ILE A 111 -25.54 5.65 -31.76
N LEU A 112 -24.94 5.27 -30.63
CA LEU A 112 -24.44 3.92 -30.38
C LEU A 112 -24.83 3.46 -28.97
N ASP A 113 -25.88 2.65 -28.84
CA ASP A 113 -26.37 2.17 -27.55
C ASP A 113 -25.51 1.05 -26.94
N GLU A 114 -25.67 0.84 -25.63
CA GLU A 114 -25.00 -0.19 -24.82
C GLU A 114 -23.45 -0.19 -24.91
N MET A 115 -22.78 0.86 -24.39
CA MET A 115 -21.31 0.97 -24.43
C MET A 115 -20.56 -0.24 -23.81
N ALA A 116 -21.18 -0.92 -22.85
CA ALA A 116 -20.61 -2.07 -22.15
C ALA A 116 -20.65 -3.39 -22.95
N HIS A 117 -21.36 -3.39 -24.08
CA HIS A 117 -21.63 -4.59 -24.86
C HIS A 117 -20.35 -5.32 -25.29
N THR A 118 -20.39 -6.65 -25.19
CA THR A 118 -19.35 -7.53 -25.72
C THR A 118 -19.69 -7.90 -27.15
N ASN A 119 -18.90 -7.42 -28.10
CA ASN A 119 -19.15 -7.63 -29.52
C ASN A 119 -19.10 -9.12 -29.90
N ALA A 120 -19.82 -9.49 -30.94
CA ALA A 120 -19.85 -10.82 -31.50
C ALA A 120 -18.43 -11.34 -31.85
N PRO A 121 -18.14 -12.64 -31.62
CA PRO A 121 -16.87 -13.23 -32.01
C PRO A 121 -16.61 -13.10 -33.51
N GLY A 122 -15.45 -12.54 -33.89
CA GLY A 122 -15.11 -12.23 -35.27
C GLY A 122 -15.22 -10.74 -35.64
N SER A 123 -15.77 -9.92 -34.76
CA SER A 123 -15.70 -8.46 -34.86
C SER A 123 -14.27 -7.94 -34.66
N LEU A 124 -13.99 -6.73 -35.18
CA LEU A 124 -12.66 -6.10 -35.10
C LEU A 124 -12.19 -5.93 -33.64
N HIS A 125 -13.11 -5.48 -32.79
CA HIS A 125 -12.87 -5.26 -31.37
C HIS A 125 -13.75 -6.17 -30.52
N PRO A 126 -13.24 -6.70 -29.39
CA PRO A 126 -14.03 -7.50 -28.46
C PRO A 126 -15.07 -6.68 -27.67
N LYS A 127 -14.90 -5.36 -27.54
CA LYS A 127 -15.77 -4.49 -26.74
C LYS A 127 -16.24 -3.28 -27.53
N ARG A 128 -17.54 -2.94 -27.39
CA ARG A 128 -18.14 -1.81 -28.11
C ARG A 128 -17.55 -0.45 -27.75
N TRP A 129 -17.09 -0.27 -26.51
CA TRP A 129 -16.40 0.96 -26.13
C TRP A 129 -15.09 1.20 -26.91
N GLN A 130 -14.48 0.16 -27.49
CA GLN A 130 -13.34 0.31 -28.38
C GLN A 130 -13.78 0.85 -29.75
N ASP A 131 -14.91 0.35 -30.28
CA ASP A 131 -15.53 0.90 -31.50
C ASP A 131 -15.86 2.40 -31.32
N VAL A 132 -16.36 2.78 -30.14
CA VAL A 132 -16.60 4.20 -29.78
C VAL A 132 -15.32 5.02 -29.88
N PHE A 133 -14.19 4.51 -29.39
CA PHE A 133 -12.92 5.24 -29.46
C PHE A 133 -12.39 5.38 -30.88
N ASP A 134 -12.55 4.36 -31.71
CA ASP A 134 -12.18 4.44 -33.12
C ASP A 134 -13.05 5.47 -33.88
N LEU A 135 -14.36 5.51 -33.59
CA LEU A 135 -15.25 6.51 -34.18
C LEU A 135 -14.84 7.93 -33.81
N ILE A 136 -14.62 8.23 -32.53
CA ILE A 136 -14.21 9.58 -32.13
C ILE A 136 -12.80 9.93 -32.63
N ALA A 137 -11.89 8.95 -32.78
CA ALA A 137 -10.58 9.19 -33.38
C ALA A 137 -10.68 9.64 -34.85
N THR A 138 -11.73 9.24 -35.56
CA THR A 138 -12.00 9.70 -36.95
C THR A 138 -12.72 11.04 -37.06
N GLY A 139 -13.04 11.69 -35.92
CA GLY A 139 -13.72 12.99 -35.88
C GLY A 139 -15.25 12.92 -35.81
N ILE A 140 -15.83 11.73 -35.66
CA ILE A 140 -17.28 11.52 -35.50
C ILE A 140 -17.65 11.72 -34.03
N ASP A 141 -18.65 12.56 -33.73
CA ASP A 141 -19.16 12.69 -32.36
C ASP A 141 -20.04 11.47 -32.02
N VAL A 142 -19.88 10.88 -30.84
CA VAL A 142 -20.61 9.66 -30.46
C VAL A 142 -21.46 9.90 -29.22
N HIS A 143 -22.74 9.55 -29.32
CA HIS A 143 -23.66 9.52 -28.19
C HIS A 143 -23.96 8.06 -27.80
N THR A 144 -23.73 7.71 -26.54
CA THR A 144 -23.89 6.33 -26.04
C THR A 144 -24.53 6.27 -24.67
N ALA A 145 -25.02 5.09 -24.27
CA ALA A 145 -25.59 4.86 -22.95
C ALA A 145 -24.76 3.85 -22.13
N LEU A 146 -24.65 4.11 -20.83
CA LEU A 146 -23.93 3.24 -19.87
C LEU A 146 -24.70 3.10 -18.56
N ASN A 147 -24.80 1.87 -18.04
CA ASN A 147 -25.25 1.64 -16.66
C ASN A 147 -24.07 1.63 -15.68
N ALA A 148 -24.29 2.15 -14.47
CA ALA A 148 -23.32 2.12 -13.38
C ALA A 148 -22.83 0.71 -13.04
N GLN A 149 -23.69 -0.30 -13.18
CA GLN A 149 -23.34 -1.71 -12.92
C GLN A 149 -22.19 -2.25 -13.78
N HIS A 150 -21.92 -1.63 -14.94
CA HIS A 150 -20.89 -2.07 -15.86
C HIS A 150 -19.55 -1.36 -15.62
N VAL A 151 -19.47 -0.37 -14.74
CA VAL A 151 -18.19 0.30 -14.42
C VAL A 151 -17.36 -0.64 -13.54
N GLU A 152 -16.13 -0.95 -13.96
CA GLU A 152 -15.27 -1.95 -13.30
C GLU A 152 -15.11 -1.73 -11.79
N SER A 153 -14.84 -0.49 -11.35
CA SER A 153 -14.73 -0.18 -9.92
C SER A 153 -16.01 -0.40 -9.10
N LEU A 154 -17.17 -0.48 -9.75
CA LEU A 154 -18.47 -0.67 -9.11
C LEU A 154 -18.93 -2.13 -9.13
N VAL A 155 -18.29 -3.02 -9.92
CA VAL A 155 -18.74 -4.41 -10.11
C VAL A 155 -18.86 -5.17 -8.78
N ASP A 156 -17.83 -5.12 -7.94
CA ASP A 156 -17.83 -5.83 -6.64
C ASP A 156 -18.85 -5.24 -5.64
N LEU A 157 -19.15 -3.95 -5.75
CA LEU A 157 -20.15 -3.29 -4.94
C LEU A 157 -21.56 -3.68 -5.40
N VAL A 158 -21.77 -3.74 -6.72
CA VAL A 158 -23.02 -4.18 -7.34
C VAL A 158 -23.30 -5.65 -7.08
N GLU A 159 -22.30 -6.54 -7.17
CA GLU A 159 -22.47 -7.97 -6.85
C GLU A 159 -22.82 -8.16 -5.37
N ARG A 160 -22.23 -7.38 -4.47
CA ARG A 160 -22.59 -7.40 -3.03
C ARG A 160 -24.01 -6.90 -2.78
N ALA A 161 -24.43 -5.82 -3.44
CA ALA A 161 -25.76 -5.24 -3.29
C ALA A 161 -26.86 -6.16 -3.86
N THR A 162 -26.62 -6.71 -5.06
CA THR A 162 -27.66 -7.39 -5.86
C THR A 162 -27.58 -8.92 -5.81
N GLY A 163 -26.41 -9.47 -5.49
CA GLY A 163 -26.13 -10.91 -5.60
C GLY A 163 -26.06 -11.41 -7.04
N VAL A 164 -25.98 -10.52 -8.03
CA VAL A 164 -25.93 -10.84 -9.46
C VAL A 164 -24.55 -10.50 -10.01
N ARG A 165 -23.93 -11.46 -10.72
CA ARG A 165 -22.64 -11.27 -11.39
C ARG A 165 -22.80 -10.50 -12.67
N VAL A 166 -22.05 -9.41 -12.79
CA VAL A 166 -21.95 -8.63 -14.03
C VAL A 166 -20.85 -9.22 -14.90
N LYS A 167 -21.19 -9.67 -16.11
CA LYS A 167 -20.22 -10.25 -17.07
C LYS A 167 -19.60 -9.21 -17.99
N GLU A 168 -20.32 -8.14 -18.24
CA GLU A 168 -19.93 -7.09 -19.17
C GLU A 168 -19.47 -5.86 -18.39
N THR A 169 -18.21 -5.49 -18.59
CA THR A 169 -17.56 -4.40 -17.87
C THR A 169 -16.93 -3.38 -18.81
N VAL A 170 -16.77 -2.17 -18.28
CA VAL A 170 -16.15 -1.01 -18.90
C VAL A 170 -15.16 -0.43 -17.90
N PRO A 171 -13.88 -0.29 -18.28
CA PRO A 171 -12.88 0.35 -17.42
C PRO A 171 -13.28 1.78 -17.06
N ASP A 172 -13.01 2.17 -15.83
CA ASP A 172 -13.26 3.51 -15.29
C ASP A 172 -12.73 4.63 -16.18
N GLU A 173 -11.55 4.43 -16.77
CA GLU A 173 -10.88 5.38 -17.65
C GLU A 173 -11.69 5.69 -18.92
N VAL A 174 -12.49 4.74 -19.42
CA VAL A 174 -13.35 4.95 -20.59
C VAL A 174 -14.41 6.01 -20.28
N LEU A 175 -15.04 5.91 -19.11
CA LEU A 175 -16.02 6.88 -18.65
C LEU A 175 -15.35 8.23 -18.33
N ASP A 176 -14.14 8.20 -17.77
CA ASP A 176 -13.39 9.41 -17.43
C ASP A 176 -12.94 10.20 -18.67
N ARG A 177 -12.76 9.53 -19.82
CA ARG A 177 -12.43 10.16 -21.11
C ARG A 177 -13.63 10.77 -21.84
N ALA A 178 -14.86 10.58 -21.36
CA ALA A 178 -16.04 11.21 -21.94
C ALA A 178 -15.97 12.73 -21.81
N ASP A 179 -16.36 13.44 -22.87
CA ASP A 179 -16.37 14.91 -22.91
C ASP A 179 -17.62 15.48 -22.22
N GLU A 180 -18.72 14.74 -22.26
CA GLU A 180 -19.96 15.08 -21.56
C GLU A 180 -20.60 13.81 -20.98
N ILE A 181 -21.09 13.88 -19.75
CA ILE A 181 -21.85 12.80 -19.13
C ILE A 181 -23.18 13.37 -18.62
N GLU A 182 -24.27 12.88 -19.17
CA GLU A 182 -25.62 13.25 -18.77
C GLU A 182 -26.19 12.18 -17.84
N LEU A 183 -26.46 12.54 -16.59
CA LEU A 183 -27.07 11.63 -15.63
C LEU A 183 -28.57 11.50 -15.90
N VAL A 184 -28.99 10.29 -16.25
CA VAL A 184 -30.41 9.91 -16.40
C VAL A 184 -30.85 9.19 -15.14
N ASP A 185 -31.61 9.91 -14.30
CA ASP A 185 -32.05 9.45 -12.99
C ASP A 185 -33.57 9.25 -12.95
N LEU A 186 -34.02 8.26 -12.18
CA LEU A 186 -35.42 7.92 -11.96
C LEU A 186 -35.59 7.42 -10.52
N PRO A 187 -36.61 7.87 -9.77
CA PRO A 187 -36.90 7.33 -8.44
C PRO A 187 -37.02 5.80 -8.47
N PRO A 188 -36.40 5.06 -7.52
CA PRO A 188 -36.49 3.60 -7.48
C PRO A 188 -37.92 3.06 -7.43
N ASP A 189 -38.82 3.76 -6.75
CA ASP A 189 -40.23 3.36 -6.64
C ASP A 189 -40.93 3.43 -8.01
N GLU A 190 -40.65 4.47 -8.81
CA GLU A 190 -41.16 4.59 -10.18
C GLU A 190 -40.52 3.55 -11.12
N LEU A 191 -39.24 3.24 -10.95
CA LEU A 191 -38.58 2.17 -11.72
C LEU A 191 -39.23 0.80 -11.46
N LEU A 192 -39.61 0.53 -10.21
CA LEU A 192 -40.32 -0.70 -9.84
C LEU A 192 -41.75 -0.73 -10.41
N GLU A 193 -42.44 0.41 -10.48
CA GLU A 193 -43.74 0.51 -11.15
C GLU A 193 -43.61 0.25 -12.66
N ARG A 194 -42.59 0.80 -13.31
CA ARG A 194 -42.29 0.54 -14.73
C ARG A 194 -41.98 -0.94 -14.98
N LEU A 195 -41.27 -1.60 -14.07
CA LEU A 195 -41.03 -3.04 -14.14
C LEU A 195 -42.33 -3.83 -14.03
N LYS A 196 -43.18 -3.51 -13.04
CA LYS A 196 -44.49 -4.17 -12.84
C LYS A 196 -45.43 -3.98 -14.04
N ALA A 197 -45.36 -2.82 -14.70
CA ALA A 197 -46.12 -2.51 -15.90
C ALA A 197 -45.55 -3.17 -17.18
N GLY A 198 -44.48 -3.97 -17.08
CA GLY A 198 -43.85 -4.62 -18.24
C GLY A 198 -43.10 -3.65 -19.17
N LYS A 199 -42.83 -2.41 -18.73
CA LYS A 199 -42.15 -1.37 -19.52
C LYS A 199 -40.62 -1.50 -19.47
N ILE A 200 -40.09 -2.46 -18.70
CA ILE A 200 -38.65 -2.74 -18.59
C ILE A 200 -38.36 -4.12 -19.14
N TYR A 201 -37.63 -4.15 -20.25
CA TYR A 201 -37.09 -5.39 -20.79
C TYR A 201 -35.92 -5.87 -19.95
N LEU A 202 -35.85 -7.18 -19.81
CA LEU A 202 -34.78 -7.91 -19.15
C LEU A 202 -34.22 -8.87 -20.21
N PRO A 203 -32.94 -8.77 -20.61
CA PRO A 203 -32.33 -9.85 -21.39
C PRO A 203 -32.44 -11.16 -20.60
N ASP A 204 -32.27 -12.32 -21.26
CA ASP A 204 -32.41 -13.70 -20.75
C ASP A 204 -31.60 -14.04 -19.48
N VAL A 205 -31.84 -13.31 -18.39
CA VAL A 205 -31.36 -13.58 -17.05
C VAL A 205 -32.51 -14.31 -16.36
N ALA A 206 -32.21 -15.45 -15.72
CA ALA A 206 -33.20 -16.24 -15.02
C ALA A 206 -34.08 -15.35 -14.13
N ALA A 207 -35.41 -15.48 -14.21
CA ALA A 207 -36.37 -14.62 -13.50
C ALA A 207 -36.02 -14.36 -12.02
N ARG A 208 -35.38 -15.33 -11.36
CA ARG A 208 -34.86 -15.22 -9.98
C ARG A 208 -33.74 -14.19 -9.78
N ALA A 209 -32.88 -13.98 -10.77
CA ALA A 209 -31.83 -12.96 -10.72
C ALA A 209 -32.42 -11.56 -10.91
N THR A 210 -33.43 -11.42 -11.75
CA THR A 210 -34.21 -10.18 -11.90
C THR A 210 -34.89 -9.80 -10.59
N GLU A 211 -35.61 -10.73 -9.95
CA GLU A 211 -36.28 -10.47 -8.66
C GLU A 211 -35.30 -10.08 -7.55
N ARG A 212 -34.06 -10.58 -7.61
CA ARG A 212 -33.00 -10.18 -6.70
C ARG A 212 -32.43 -8.81 -7.03
N PHE A 213 -32.25 -8.49 -8.30
CA PHE A 213 -31.70 -7.21 -8.75
C PHE A 213 -32.67 -6.04 -8.49
N PHE A 214 -33.93 -6.18 -8.90
CA PHE A 214 -34.95 -5.12 -8.80
C PHE A 214 -35.65 -5.11 -7.44
N LYS A 215 -34.87 -4.93 -6.38
CA LYS A 215 -35.38 -4.62 -5.03
C LYS A 215 -35.15 -3.15 -4.71
N ARG A 216 -36.08 -2.55 -3.98
CA ARG A 216 -35.99 -1.14 -3.57
C ARG A 216 -34.66 -0.80 -2.89
N SER A 217 -34.18 -1.64 -1.97
CA SER A 217 -32.89 -1.49 -1.30
C SER A 217 -31.73 -1.45 -2.30
N ASN A 218 -31.72 -2.40 -3.22
CA ASN A 218 -30.65 -2.58 -4.19
C ASN A 218 -30.62 -1.42 -5.19
N LEU A 219 -31.78 -0.95 -5.63
CA LEU A 219 -31.89 0.20 -6.52
C LEU A 219 -31.47 1.51 -5.83
N LEU A 220 -31.72 1.66 -4.52
CA LEU A 220 -31.22 2.80 -3.75
C LEU A 220 -29.69 2.77 -3.65
N GLU A 221 -29.10 1.61 -3.36
CA GLU A 221 -27.64 1.44 -3.32
C GLU A 221 -27.01 1.70 -4.69
N LEU A 222 -27.57 1.16 -5.77
CA LEU A 222 -27.09 1.43 -7.13
C LEU A 222 -27.18 2.90 -7.50
N ARG A 223 -28.27 3.59 -7.11
CA ARG A 223 -28.44 5.03 -7.32
C ARG A 223 -27.39 5.83 -6.55
N GLU A 224 -27.12 5.47 -5.29
CA GLU A 224 -26.05 6.07 -4.49
C GLU A 224 -24.68 5.89 -5.16
N LEU A 225 -24.35 4.67 -5.59
CA LEU A 225 -23.09 4.36 -6.27
C LEU A 225 -22.93 5.17 -7.56
N ALA A 226 -23.99 5.28 -8.36
CA ALA A 226 -23.99 6.07 -9.60
C ALA A 226 -23.76 7.57 -9.32
N LEU A 227 -24.49 8.14 -8.35
CA LEU A 227 -24.35 9.55 -7.95
C LEU A 227 -22.95 9.84 -7.38
N ARG A 228 -22.43 8.94 -6.56
CA ARG A 228 -21.06 9.04 -6.03
C ARG A 228 -20.02 9.01 -7.14
N ARG A 229 -20.18 8.12 -8.12
CA ARG A 229 -19.27 8.04 -9.28
C ARG A 229 -19.31 9.32 -10.12
N MET A 230 -20.51 9.88 -10.35
CA MET A 230 -20.66 11.15 -11.05
C MET A 230 -19.99 12.30 -10.28
N THR A 231 -20.15 12.34 -8.95
CA THR A 231 -19.50 13.35 -8.10
C THR A 231 -17.98 13.28 -8.22
N GLN A 232 -17.40 12.07 -8.15
CA GLN A 232 -15.96 11.87 -8.30
C GLN A 232 -15.42 12.37 -9.66
N ARG A 233 -16.20 12.21 -10.73
CA ARG A 233 -15.87 12.71 -12.08
C ARG A 233 -15.94 14.24 -12.14
N VAL A 234 -17.01 14.84 -11.63
CA VAL A 234 -17.18 16.31 -11.61
C VAL A 234 -16.02 16.98 -10.88
N ASP A 235 -15.64 16.45 -9.73
CA ASP A 235 -14.48 16.96 -9.00
C ASP A 235 -13.19 16.89 -9.84
N ARG A 236 -12.97 15.81 -10.61
CA ARG A 236 -11.81 15.70 -11.51
C ARG A 236 -11.86 16.72 -12.65
N ASP A 237 -13.04 17.00 -13.20
CA ASP A 237 -13.20 18.07 -14.20
C ASP A 237 -12.85 19.43 -13.61
N VAL A 238 -13.30 19.72 -12.38
CA VAL A 238 -12.94 20.95 -11.66
C VAL A 238 -11.44 21.03 -11.41
N ASP A 239 -10.81 19.94 -10.97
CA ASP A 239 -9.36 19.89 -10.74
C ASP A 239 -8.58 20.11 -12.04
N SER A 240 -8.99 19.47 -13.15
CA SER A 240 -8.36 19.65 -14.46
C SER A 240 -8.53 21.07 -15.01
N ALA A 241 -9.70 21.68 -14.83
CA ALA A 241 -9.97 23.07 -15.23
C ALA A 241 -9.13 24.06 -14.40
N ARG A 242 -8.91 23.80 -13.11
CA ARG A 242 -8.03 24.61 -12.24
C ARG A 242 -6.56 24.51 -12.65
N LEU A 243 -6.09 23.31 -12.98
CA LEU A 243 -4.73 23.08 -13.49
C LEU A 243 -4.52 23.79 -14.83
N ALA A 244 -5.48 23.68 -15.77
CA ALA A 244 -5.42 24.38 -17.06
C ALA A 244 -5.45 25.91 -16.91
N ALA A 245 -6.17 26.42 -15.91
CA ALA A 245 -6.21 27.84 -15.59
C ALA A 245 -4.99 28.34 -14.80
N GLY A 246 -3.94 27.52 -14.62
CA GLY A 246 -2.70 27.90 -13.94
C GLY A 246 -2.86 28.19 -12.45
N HIS A 247 -3.92 27.67 -11.82
CA HIS A 247 -4.14 27.85 -10.38
C HIS A 247 -3.30 26.86 -9.58
N ASP A 248 -2.66 27.35 -8.52
CA ASP A 248 -1.88 26.55 -7.58
C ASP A 248 -2.77 25.47 -6.91
N PRO A 249 -2.48 24.17 -7.08
CA PRO A 249 -3.24 23.08 -6.47
C PRO A 249 -3.26 23.12 -4.93
N SER A 250 -2.41 23.93 -4.29
CA SER A 250 -2.32 24.07 -2.83
C SER A 250 -3.35 25.01 -2.19
N ARG A 251 -4.23 25.66 -2.96
CA ARG A 251 -5.27 26.59 -2.44
C ARG A 251 -6.61 25.93 -2.09
N GLY A 252 -6.74 24.61 -2.21
CA GLY A 252 -7.86 23.87 -1.62
C GLY A 252 -7.64 23.62 -0.14
N ILE A 253 -8.73 23.61 0.66
CA ILE A 253 -8.76 23.03 2.01
C ILE A 253 -8.43 21.54 1.85
N THR A 254 -7.15 21.19 1.77
CA THR A 254 -6.70 19.80 1.66
C THR A 254 -6.70 19.23 3.07
N GLU A 255 -7.62 18.32 3.33
CA GLU A 255 -7.66 17.55 4.56
C GLU A 255 -6.30 16.84 4.73
N ARG A 256 -5.72 16.91 5.92
CA ARG A 256 -4.43 16.28 6.20
C ARG A 256 -4.60 15.32 7.35
N ILE A 257 -4.31 14.05 7.11
CA ILE A 257 -4.60 12.98 8.04
C ILE A 257 -3.30 12.43 8.62
N LEU A 258 -3.17 12.39 9.94
CA LEU A 258 -2.05 11.74 10.62
C LEU A 258 -2.52 10.42 11.23
N VAL A 259 -1.86 9.33 10.91
CA VAL A 259 -2.20 8.00 11.43
C VAL A 259 -1.12 7.52 12.37
N ALA A 260 -1.48 7.19 13.60
CA ALA A 260 -0.57 6.57 14.54
C ALA A 260 -0.44 5.06 14.24
N VAL A 261 0.77 4.61 13.92
CA VAL A 261 1.06 3.21 13.55
C VAL A 261 1.87 2.52 14.65
N GLY A 262 1.30 1.45 15.20
CA GLY A 262 1.95 0.59 16.18
C GLY A 262 2.24 -0.83 15.66
N PRO A 263 2.94 -1.67 16.44
CA PRO A 263 3.21 -3.07 16.09
C PRO A 263 1.98 -3.98 16.22
N SER A 264 0.82 -3.45 16.61
CA SER A 264 -0.40 -4.24 16.79
C SER A 264 -0.95 -4.75 15.45
N PRO A 265 -1.53 -5.96 15.41
CA PRO A 265 -2.26 -6.47 14.23
C PRO A 265 -3.41 -5.54 13.79
N GLY A 266 -4.06 -4.86 14.75
CA GLY A 266 -5.11 -3.89 14.46
C GLY A 266 -4.67 -2.66 13.67
N SER A 267 -3.35 -2.39 13.57
CA SER A 267 -2.82 -1.25 12.82
C SER A 267 -3.08 -1.36 11.32
N GLU A 268 -3.13 -2.57 10.76
CA GLU A 268 -3.43 -2.79 9.33
C GLU A 268 -4.82 -2.24 8.97
N ARG A 269 -5.82 -2.49 9.81
CA ARG A 269 -7.18 -1.97 9.60
C ARG A 269 -7.24 -0.45 9.78
N VAL A 270 -6.52 0.09 10.76
CA VAL A 270 -6.40 1.56 10.94
C VAL A 270 -5.80 2.20 9.68
N LEU A 271 -4.75 1.59 9.11
CA LEU A 271 -4.11 2.04 7.88
C LEU A 271 -5.04 1.96 6.66
N ARG A 272 -5.77 0.85 6.47
CA ARG A 272 -6.76 0.72 5.40
C ARG A 272 -7.91 1.71 5.55
N LYS A 273 -8.37 1.95 6.77
CA LYS A 273 -9.41 2.95 7.05
C LYS A 273 -8.90 4.37 6.80
N ALA A 274 -7.66 4.65 7.16
CA ALA A 274 -7.02 5.93 6.90
C ALA A 274 -6.80 6.18 5.41
N TYR A 275 -6.36 5.17 4.66
CA TYR A 275 -6.27 5.23 3.20
C TYR A 275 -7.64 5.52 2.58
N SER A 276 -8.67 4.75 2.97
CA SER A 276 -10.05 4.99 2.50
C SER A 276 -10.52 6.41 2.81
N LEU A 277 -10.21 6.94 4.00
CA LEU A 277 -10.59 8.28 4.41
C LEU A 277 -9.79 9.36 3.67
N ALA A 278 -8.50 9.13 3.42
CA ALA A 278 -7.64 10.01 2.63
C ALA A 278 -8.12 10.09 1.18
N CYS A 279 -8.50 8.96 0.58
CA CYS A 279 -9.11 8.91 -0.75
C CYS A 279 -10.47 9.62 -0.78
N GLU A 280 -11.30 9.44 0.25
CA GLU A 280 -12.63 10.07 0.35
C GLU A 280 -12.54 11.59 0.50
N LEU A 281 -11.59 12.07 1.31
CA LEU A 281 -11.40 13.48 1.62
C LEU A 281 -10.42 14.21 0.68
N ARG A 282 -9.87 13.50 -0.32
CA ARG A 282 -8.80 13.99 -1.20
C ARG A 282 -7.64 14.63 -0.42
N GLY A 283 -7.28 13.97 0.68
CA GLY A 283 -6.34 14.49 1.66
C GLY A 283 -4.98 13.81 1.62
N GLU A 284 -3.92 14.56 1.91
CA GLU A 284 -2.62 13.96 2.18
C GLU A 284 -2.69 13.20 3.50
N TRP A 285 -2.05 12.03 3.56
CA TRP A 285 -2.00 11.28 4.80
C TRP A 285 -0.59 10.80 5.13
N VAL A 286 -0.29 10.84 6.43
CA VAL A 286 1.03 10.56 6.98
C VAL A 286 0.90 9.46 8.03
N ALA A 287 1.66 8.40 7.85
CA ALA A 287 1.77 7.31 8.82
C ALA A 287 2.92 7.59 9.77
N ALA A 288 2.62 7.88 11.03
CA ALA A 288 3.60 8.21 12.06
C ALA A 288 3.79 7.07 13.07
N THR A 289 5.04 6.71 13.34
CA THR A 289 5.41 5.83 14.45
C THR A 289 6.26 6.61 15.44
N VAL A 290 6.05 6.38 16.74
CA VAL A 290 6.84 7.00 17.80
C VAL A 290 7.79 5.96 18.39
N GLU A 291 9.09 6.26 18.31
CA GLU A 291 10.16 5.52 18.94
C GLU A 291 10.53 6.21 20.26
N ASN A 292 10.40 5.46 21.36
CA ASN A 292 10.82 5.90 22.68
C ASN A 292 12.18 5.28 22.98
N ALA A 293 13.24 6.09 22.96
CA ALA A 293 14.61 5.66 23.25
C ALA A 293 14.79 5.10 24.67
N ALA A 294 13.89 5.42 25.61
CA ALA A 294 13.89 4.91 26.97
C ALA A 294 13.05 3.63 27.16
N ALA A 295 12.33 3.18 26.13
CA ALA A 295 11.53 1.96 26.21
C ALA A 295 12.40 0.70 26.06
N ALA A 296 11.98 -0.40 26.69
CA ALA A 296 12.66 -1.69 26.56
C ALA A 296 12.75 -2.10 25.07
N PRO A 297 13.83 -2.80 24.66
CA PRO A 297 13.99 -3.28 23.30
C PRO A 297 12.73 -4.04 22.85
N ARG A 298 12.17 -3.62 21.71
CA ARG A 298 11.02 -4.31 21.11
C ARG A 298 11.44 -5.73 20.76
N ARG A 299 10.55 -6.71 20.99
CA ARG A 299 10.79 -8.09 20.54
C ARG A 299 10.98 -8.09 19.02
N PRO A 300 11.82 -8.98 18.45
CA PRO A 300 12.04 -9.06 17.00
C PRO A 300 10.73 -9.11 16.20
N LEU A 301 9.77 -9.92 16.65
CA LEU A 301 8.43 -10.00 16.04
C LEU A 301 7.67 -8.66 16.06
N ALA A 302 7.76 -7.89 17.15
CA ALA A 302 7.09 -6.59 17.24
C ALA A 302 7.73 -5.54 16.31
N VAL A 303 9.04 -5.61 16.11
CA VAL A 303 9.75 -4.80 15.11
C VAL A 303 9.31 -5.20 13.71
N GLU A 304 9.27 -6.50 13.42
CA GLU A 304 8.82 -7.03 12.14
C GLU A 304 7.37 -6.64 11.80
N HIS A 305 6.44 -6.75 12.75
CA HIS A 305 5.06 -6.32 12.58
C HIS A 305 4.94 -4.80 12.35
N LEU A 306 5.73 -4.00 13.06
CA LEU A 306 5.74 -2.54 12.84
C LEU A 306 6.24 -2.21 11.43
N GLU A 307 7.36 -2.80 11.00
CA GLU A 307 7.90 -2.60 9.65
C GLU A 307 6.92 -3.11 8.58
N LYS A 308 6.20 -4.22 8.82
CA LYS A 308 5.12 -4.69 7.95
C LYS A 308 4.02 -3.64 7.81
N ASN A 309 3.59 -3.04 8.92
CA ASN A 309 2.56 -2.02 8.93
C ASN A 309 3.02 -0.72 8.25
N LEU A 310 4.27 -0.30 8.45
CA LEU A 310 4.83 0.88 7.76
C LEU A 310 4.93 0.65 6.25
N ARG A 311 5.35 -0.54 5.81
CA ARG A 311 5.34 -0.89 4.37
C ARG A 311 3.94 -0.93 3.79
N LEU A 312 2.96 -1.43 4.54
CA LEU A 312 1.57 -1.36 4.12
C LEU A 312 1.14 0.10 3.94
N ALA A 313 1.50 0.98 4.86
CA ALA A 313 1.21 2.41 4.75
C ALA A 313 1.85 3.02 3.48
N GLU A 314 3.13 2.75 3.22
CA GLU A 314 3.84 3.21 2.01
C GLU A 314 3.20 2.66 0.72
N SER A 315 2.83 1.37 0.70
CA SER A 315 2.17 0.74 -0.45
C SER A 315 0.78 1.34 -0.74
N LEU A 316 0.13 1.88 0.28
CA LEU A 316 -1.14 2.61 0.17
C LEU A 316 -0.93 4.11 -0.11
N GLY A 317 0.31 4.55 -0.33
CA GLY A 317 0.65 5.94 -0.67
C GLY A 317 0.77 6.89 0.53
N ALA A 318 0.89 6.38 1.77
CA ALA A 318 1.19 7.23 2.92
C ALA A 318 2.64 7.68 2.91
N ARG A 319 2.89 8.93 3.33
CA ARG A 319 4.23 9.35 3.74
C ARG A 319 4.52 8.80 5.14
N VAL A 320 5.62 8.07 5.32
CA VAL A 320 6.01 7.55 6.63
C VAL A 320 6.86 8.56 7.40
N SER A 321 6.52 8.81 8.67
CA SER A 321 7.26 9.66 9.60
C SER A 321 7.65 8.85 10.84
N ARG A 322 8.96 8.76 11.11
CA ARG A 322 9.48 8.14 12.35
C ARG A 322 9.82 9.25 13.32
N LEU A 323 9.04 9.33 14.40
CA LEU A 323 9.17 10.35 15.42
C LEU A 323 9.92 9.80 16.63
N SER A 324 10.73 10.63 17.28
CA SER A 324 11.37 10.28 18.54
C SER A 324 10.73 11.07 19.68
N GLY A 325 10.31 10.39 20.76
CA GLY A 325 9.67 11.06 21.88
C GLY A 325 9.51 10.15 23.10
N SER A 326 9.57 10.75 24.30
CA SER A 326 9.32 10.04 25.57
C SER A 326 7.84 9.71 25.78
N ARG A 327 6.94 10.53 25.20
CA ARG A 327 5.48 10.38 25.24
C ARG A 327 4.91 10.36 23.82
N VAL A 328 4.07 9.37 23.54
CA VAL A 328 3.51 9.11 22.20
C VAL A 328 2.55 10.22 21.77
N ALA A 329 1.64 10.65 22.66
CA ALA A 329 0.66 11.69 22.36
C ALA A 329 1.34 13.03 22.04
N ASP A 330 2.33 13.44 22.84
CA ASP A 330 3.04 14.72 22.64
C ASP A 330 3.77 14.75 21.29
N ALA A 331 4.46 13.66 20.93
CA ALA A 331 5.16 13.55 19.65
C ALA A 331 4.18 13.60 18.45
N LEU A 332 3.03 12.93 18.56
CA LEU A 332 1.99 12.96 17.52
C LEU A 332 1.36 14.34 17.38
N LEU A 333 1.06 15.04 18.49
CA LEU A 333 0.50 16.38 18.46
C LEU A 333 1.48 17.41 17.91
N GLN A 334 2.77 17.28 18.23
CA GLN A 334 3.82 18.15 17.68
C GLN A 334 3.94 17.96 16.17
N GLU A 335 3.91 16.71 15.69
CA GLU A 335 3.93 16.40 14.27
C GLU A 335 2.66 16.88 13.57
N ALA A 336 1.49 16.70 14.19
CA ALA A 336 0.21 17.16 13.67
C ALA A 336 0.19 18.70 13.49
N LYS A 337 0.72 19.44 14.46
CA LYS A 337 0.87 20.91 14.36
C LYS A 337 1.86 21.31 13.27
N ARG A 338 3.00 20.61 13.15
CA ARG A 338 4.02 20.87 12.13
C ARG A 338 3.47 20.69 10.71
N LEU A 339 2.70 19.63 10.51
CA LEU A 339 2.12 19.27 9.21
C LEU A 339 0.76 19.94 8.94
N ARG A 340 0.21 20.69 9.91
CA ARG A 340 -1.14 21.29 9.86
C ARG A 340 -2.21 20.25 9.54
N VAL A 341 -2.17 19.14 10.29
CA VAL A 341 -3.09 18.02 10.18
C VAL A 341 -4.46 18.42 10.73
N THR A 342 -5.51 18.06 10.02
CA THR A 342 -6.91 18.29 10.41
C THR A 342 -7.47 17.13 11.23
N ARG A 343 -6.97 15.90 11.01
CA ARG A 343 -7.48 14.68 11.67
C ARG A 343 -6.36 13.72 12.09
N ILE A 344 -6.43 13.20 13.31
CA ILE A 344 -5.55 12.14 13.83
C ILE A 344 -6.33 10.82 13.94
N LEU A 345 -5.86 9.77 13.27
CA LEU A 345 -6.41 8.42 13.37
C LEU A 345 -5.54 7.56 14.28
N ILE A 346 -6.18 6.90 15.25
CA ILE A 346 -5.52 5.99 16.20
C ILE A 346 -6.35 4.71 16.40
N GLY A 347 -5.66 3.57 16.52
CA GLY A 347 -6.31 2.30 16.84
C GLY A 347 -6.71 2.20 18.31
N LYS A 348 -7.86 1.58 18.59
CA LYS A 348 -8.25 1.24 19.97
C LYS A 348 -7.25 0.22 20.55
N PRO A 349 -6.74 0.43 21.78
CA PRO A 349 -5.83 -0.52 22.40
C PRO A 349 -6.51 -1.89 22.58
N THR A 350 -5.84 -2.95 22.11
CA THR A 350 -6.34 -4.34 22.11
C THR A 350 -6.28 -5.01 23.48
N GLN A 351 -5.65 -4.37 24.47
CA GLN A 351 -5.60 -4.85 25.85
C GLN A 351 -6.10 -3.75 26.80
N LEU A 352 -7.25 -3.99 27.40
CA LEU A 352 -7.61 -3.41 28.69
C LEU A 352 -6.65 -4.02 29.74
N ARG A 353 -5.39 -3.56 29.77
CA ARG A 353 -4.62 -3.68 31.02
C ARG A 353 -5.49 -3.01 32.07
N LYS A 354 -5.66 -3.64 33.24
CA LYS A 354 -6.25 -2.99 34.42
C LYS A 354 -5.41 -1.75 34.74
N ALA A 355 -5.67 -0.65 34.04
CA ALA A 355 -5.07 0.65 34.24
C ALA A 355 -5.85 1.33 35.37
N GLY A 356 -5.84 0.69 36.53
CA GLY A 356 -5.98 1.37 37.79
C GLY A 356 -4.57 1.44 38.35
N TRP A 357 -3.89 2.57 38.18
CA TRP A 357 -3.50 3.41 39.34
C TRP A 357 -2.35 4.40 39.10
N LEU A 358 -1.71 4.53 37.91
CA LEU A 358 -0.60 5.51 37.75
C LEU A 358 -0.28 6.04 36.32
N GLY A 359 -1.16 5.96 35.32
CA GLY A 359 -0.86 6.58 34.01
C GLY A 359 -2.07 6.85 33.12
N GLU A 360 -2.14 8.05 32.54
CA GLU A 360 -3.13 8.44 31.55
C GLU A 360 -2.95 7.64 30.24
N ASN A 361 -4.06 7.30 29.59
CA ASN A 361 -4.05 6.56 28.32
C ASN A 361 -3.73 7.51 27.15
N VAL A 362 -3.01 7.03 26.12
CA VAL A 362 -2.58 7.86 24.98
C VAL A 362 -3.76 8.52 24.27
N ILE A 363 -4.91 7.84 24.20
CA ILE A 363 -6.14 8.37 23.60
C ILE A 363 -6.69 9.53 24.43
N ASP A 364 -6.76 9.40 25.76
CA ASP A 364 -7.29 10.45 26.64
C ASP A 364 -6.41 11.70 26.58
N GLN A 365 -5.08 11.52 26.50
CA GLN A 365 -4.14 12.62 26.35
C GLN A 365 -4.30 13.32 24.98
N LEU A 366 -4.46 12.55 23.89
CA LEU A 366 -4.72 13.12 22.56
C LEU A 366 -6.02 13.91 22.52
N VAL A 367 -7.12 13.36 23.04
CA VAL A 367 -8.44 14.03 23.05
C VAL A 367 -8.43 15.32 23.87
N ARG A 368 -7.71 15.34 25.01
CA ARG A 368 -7.61 16.55 25.85
C ARG A 368 -6.78 17.66 25.22
N GLN A 369 -5.77 17.31 24.40
CA GLN A 369 -4.76 18.25 23.91
C GLN A 369 -4.88 18.55 22.41
N SER A 370 -5.78 17.87 21.68
CA SER A 370 -5.92 18.01 20.23
C SER A 370 -6.52 19.35 19.77
N HIS A 371 -7.21 20.09 20.64
CA HIS A 371 -7.86 21.37 20.34
C HIS A 371 -8.67 21.30 19.03
N ASP A 372 -8.22 21.97 17.95
CA ASP A 372 -8.90 22.07 16.66
C ASP A 372 -8.67 20.84 15.73
N ILE A 373 -8.02 19.78 16.23
CA ILE A 373 -7.71 18.57 15.47
C ILE A 373 -8.66 17.45 15.88
N ASP A 374 -9.38 16.88 14.91
CA ASP A 374 -10.30 15.77 15.16
C ASP A 374 -9.53 14.48 15.47
N VAL A 375 -9.89 13.77 16.54
CA VAL A 375 -9.27 12.49 16.91
C VAL A 375 -10.25 11.35 16.61
N LEU A 376 -9.93 10.52 15.63
CA LEU A 376 -10.76 9.39 15.21
C LEU A 376 -10.19 8.06 15.72
N VAL A 377 -10.94 7.39 16.57
CA VAL A 377 -10.54 6.10 17.15
C VAL A 377 -11.16 4.96 16.36
N VAL A 378 -10.34 4.10 15.77
CA VAL A 378 -10.79 2.94 14.98
C VAL A 378 -10.68 1.66 15.81
N CYS A 379 -11.79 0.96 15.99
CA CYS A 379 -11.79 -0.38 16.59
C CYS A 379 -11.11 -1.37 15.64
N GLY A 380 -10.14 -2.15 16.16
CA GLY A 380 -9.71 -3.39 15.51
C GLY A 380 -10.82 -4.44 15.63
N ASP A 381 -10.90 -5.38 14.68
CA ASP A 381 -11.88 -6.46 14.76
C ASP A 381 -11.60 -7.33 15.99
N ASP A 382 -12.63 -7.52 16.82
CA ASP A 382 -12.65 -8.45 17.96
C ASP A 382 -12.75 -9.92 17.50
N ASP A 383 -12.80 -10.18 16.19
CA ASP A 383 -13.15 -11.47 15.58
C ASP A 383 -11.97 -12.45 15.44
N HIS A 384 -10.77 -12.04 15.89
CA HIS A 384 -9.69 -12.96 16.18
C HIS A 384 -9.59 -13.15 17.69
N ARG A 385 -10.38 -14.12 18.19
CA ARG A 385 -10.13 -14.77 19.47
C ARG A 385 -8.65 -15.11 19.56
N GLN A 386 -7.97 -14.26 20.30
CA GLN A 386 -6.70 -14.42 20.98
C GLN A 386 -6.12 -15.84 20.88
N GLN A 387 -5.28 -16.07 19.87
CA GLN A 387 -4.08 -16.84 20.17
C GLN A 387 -3.15 -15.87 20.89
N PRO A 388 -2.77 -16.13 22.15
CA PRO A 388 -1.75 -15.33 22.78
C PRO A 388 -0.54 -15.39 21.86
N LEU A 389 -0.13 -14.23 21.33
CA LEU A 389 1.14 -14.05 20.63
C LEU A 389 2.23 -14.51 21.60
N VAL A 390 2.56 -15.80 21.47
CA VAL A 390 3.64 -16.57 22.08
C VAL A 390 4.05 -16.04 23.45
N ALA A 391 3.64 -16.76 24.50
CA ALA A 391 4.23 -16.64 25.83
C ALA A 391 5.75 -16.50 25.70
N PRO A 392 6.40 -15.58 26.42
CA PRO A 392 7.82 -15.31 26.25
C PRO A 392 8.62 -16.60 26.34
N GLN A 393 9.17 -17.08 25.22
CA GLN A 393 10.13 -18.17 25.28
C GLN A 393 11.39 -17.65 25.97
N PRO A 394 11.78 -18.21 27.12
CA PRO A 394 13.04 -17.85 27.75
C PRO A 394 14.17 -18.31 26.82
N HIS A 395 15.06 -17.40 26.43
CA HIS A 395 16.36 -17.79 25.89
C HIS A 395 17.05 -18.73 26.90
N PRO A 396 17.50 -19.92 26.50
CA PRO A 396 18.26 -20.80 27.37
C PRO A 396 19.71 -20.33 27.39
N SER A 397 20.02 -19.28 28.15
CA SER A 397 21.29 -19.28 28.88
C SER A 397 21.04 -20.11 30.12
N PRO A 398 21.77 -21.20 30.43
CA PRO A 398 21.44 -22.07 31.55
C PRO A 398 21.48 -21.23 32.84
N PRO A 399 20.31 -20.86 33.42
CA PRO A 399 20.27 -19.96 34.57
C PRO A 399 20.95 -20.62 35.78
N LEU A 400 21.06 -21.94 35.76
CA LEU A 400 21.69 -22.78 36.76
C LEU A 400 23.19 -22.47 36.95
N VAL A 401 23.94 -22.17 35.89
CA VAL A 401 25.39 -21.91 36.02
C VAL A 401 25.63 -20.55 36.70
N GLY A 402 24.89 -19.52 36.28
CA GLY A 402 25.01 -18.21 36.92
C GLY A 402 24.42 -18.17 38.33
N LEU A 403 23.34 -18.93 38.59
CA LEU A 403 22.79 -19.11 39.94
C LEU A 403 23.78 -19.84 40.85
N ALA A 404 24.39 -20.93 40.38
CA ALA A 404 25.39 -21.68 41.11
C ALA A 404 26.65 -20.83 41.40
N TYR A 405 27.09 -20.01 40.44
CA TYR A 405 28.19 -19.05 40.66
C TYR A 405 27.85 -18.05 41.77
N VAL A 406 26.67 -17.40 41.70
CA VAL A 406 26.28 -16.39 42.70
C VAL A 406 26.12 -17.00 44.08
N ILE A 407 25.43 -18.14 44.20
CA ILE A 407 25.23 -18.83 45.47
C ILE A 407 26.57 -19.32 46.03
N GLY A 408 27.40 -19.95 45.20
CA GLY A 408 28.70 -20.47 45.60
C GLY A 408 29.67 -19.37 46.04
N ALA A 409 29.81 -18.31 45.24
CA ALA A 409 30.67 -17.18 45.58
C ALA A 409 30.21 -16.48 46.86
N MET A 410 28.89 -16.27 47.03
CA MET A 410 28.35 -15.65 48.24
C MET A 410 28.54 -16.53 49.48
N ALA A 411 28.33 -17.84 49.36
CA ALA A 411 28.56 -18.78 50.46
C ALA A 411 30.03 -18.78 50.90
N ILE A 412 30.98 -18.75 49.94
CA ILE A 412 32.41 -18.65 50.24
C ILE A 412 32.72 -17.33 50.96
N THR A 413 32.16 -16.21 50.50
CA THR A 413 32.34 -14.90 51.16
C THR A 413 31.80 -14.89 52.58
N VAL A 414 30.62 -15.49 52.83
CA VAL A 414 30.05 -15.59 54.18
C VAL A 414 30.91 -16.47 55.09
N VAL A 415 31.34 -17.64 54.62
CA VAL A 415 32.18 -18.56 55.42
C VAL A 415 33.54 -17.94 55.72
N ALA A 416 34.21 -17.38 54.72
CA ALA A 416 35.51 -16.72 54.89
C ALA A 416 35.40 -15.49 55.79
N GLY A 417 34.38 -14.65 55.58
CA GLY A 417 34.11 -13.48 56.42
C GLY A 417 33.83 -13.84 57.87
N ARG A 418 33.14 -14.95 58.13
CA ARG A 418 32.87 -15.40 59.51
C ARG A 418 34.11 -16.01 60.18
N LEU A 419 34.92 -16.75 59.44
CA LEU A 419 36.16 -17.35 59.94
C LEU A 419 37.23 -16.28 60.23
N LEU A 420 37.30 -15.25 59.39
CA LEU A 420 38.23 -14.13 59.51
C LEU A 420 37.62 -12.92 60.24
N TRP A 421 36.48 -13.08 60.89
CA TRP A 421 35.80 -12.04 61.67
C TRP A 421 36.70 -11.27 62.66
N PRO A 422 37.69 -11.88 63.35
CA PRO A 422 38.58 -11.10 64.22
C PRO A 422 39.57 -10.18 63.48
N LEU A 423 39.69 -10.31 62.16
CA LEU A 423 40.68 -9.62 61.32
C LEU A 423 40.04 -8.68 60.29
N ILE A 424 38.72 -8.75 60.07
CA ILE A 424 38.04 -8.10 58.96
C ILE A 424 36.78 -7.37 59.45
N ASP A 425 36.67 -6.09 59.09
CA ASP A 425 35.46 -5.29 59.31
C ASP A 425 34.33 -5.65 58.32
N GLU A 426 33.09 -5.46 58.74
CA GLU A 426 31.87 -5.68 57.94
C GLU A 426 31.92 -4.99 56.56
N SER A 427 32.59 -3.85 56.46
CA SER A 427 32.73 -3.09 55.20
C SER A 427 33.46 -3.87 54.10
N VAL A 428 34.45 -4.69 54.47
CA VAL A 428 35.22 -5.48 53.50
C VAL A 428 34.35 -6.57 52.88
N VAL A 429 33.48 -7.19 53.69
CA VAL A 429 32.52 -8.19 53.21
C VAL A 429 31.53 -7.55 52.24
N ALA A 430 31.03 -6.36 52.55
CA ALA A 430 30.13 -5.61 51.67
C ALA A 430 30.78 -5.28 50.31
N PHE A 431 32.06 -4.89 50.28
CA PHE A 431 32.77 -4.64 49.01
C PHE A 431 32.97 -5.91 48.18
N VAL A 432 33.30 -7.04 48.80
CA VAL A 432 33.43 -8.33 48.10
C VAL A 432 32.08 -8.79 47.54
N SER A 433 31.00 -8.65 48.31
CA SER A 433 29.64 -8.94 47.85
C SER A 433 29.23 -8.05 46.67
N LEU A 434 29.61 -6.76 46.67
CA LEU A 434 29.40 -5.87 45.52
C LEU A 434 30.17 -6.34 44.29
N LEU A 435 31.41 -6.82 44.44
CA LEU A 435 32.19 -7.35 43.33
C LEU A 435 31.49 -8.56 42.67
N ILE A 436 30.93 -9.47 43.48
CA ILE A 436 30.16 -10.63 42.99
C ILE A 436 28.91 -10.20 42.22
N VAL A 437 28.22 -9.16 42.69
CA VAL A 437 27.09 -8.55 41.99
C VAL A 437 27.49 -8.04 40.60
N VAL A 438 28.63 -7.34 40.52
CA VAL A 438 29.11 -6.77 39.24
C VAL A 438 29.51 -7.86 38.26
N THR A 439 30.31 -8.84 38.69
CA THR A 439 30.77 -9.94 37.82
C THR A 439 29.60 -10.80 37.34
N SER A 440 28.64 -11.10 38.21
CA SER A 440 27.46 -11.88 37.83
C SER A 440 26.55 -11.14 36.85
N SER A 441 26.40 -9.82 37.00
CA SER A 441 25.66 -8.97 36.04
C SER A 441 26.34 -8.91 34.67
N LEU A 442 27.67 -8.82 34.63
CA LEU A 442 28.48 -8.82 33.41
C LEU A 442 28.34 -10.12 32.60
N TRP A 443 28.48 -11.27 33.28
CA TRP A 443 28.61 -12.56 32.62
C TRP A 443 27.26 -13.22 32.34
N PHE A 444 26.29 -13.08 33.26
CA PHE A 444 25.04 -13.82 33.22
C PHE A 444 23.78 -12.92 33.05
N GLY A 445 23.97 -11.60 32.98
CA GLY A 445 22.93 -10.63 32.64
C GLY A 445 22.00 -10.22 33.79
N ARG A 446 21.02 -9.37 33.47
CA ARG A 446 20.24 -8.59 34.45
C ARG A 446 19.56 -9.42 35.54
N ARG A 447 18.96 -10.55 35.19
CA ARG A 447 18.16 -11.35 36.14
C ARG A 447 19.03 -11.95 37.24
N ILE A 448 20.24 -12.40 36.90
CA ILE A 448 21.17 -13.03 37.82
C ILE A 448 21.90 -11.96 38.65
N GLY A 449 22.24 -10.80 38.05
CA GLY A 449 22.76 -9.65 38.80
C GLY A 449 21.78 -9.12 39.86
N MET A 450 20.48 -9.00 39.52
CA MET A 450 19.44 -8.64 40.49
C MET A 450 19.32 -9.66 41.64
N PHE A 451 19.39 -10.96 41.32
CA PHE A 451 19.37 -12.00 42.34
C PHE A 451 20.60 -11.90 43.27
N ALA A 452 21.79 -11.64 42.71
CA ALA A 452 23.00 -11.45 43.49
C ALA A 452 22.90 -10.26 44.45
N VAL A 453 22.28 -9.15 44.04
CA VAL A 453 22.07 -7.97 44.90
C VAL A 453 21.18 -8.30 46.10
N VAL A 454 20.06 -8.98 45.85
CA VAL A 454 19.12 -9.38 46.92
C VAL A 454 19.77 -10.38 47.86
N LEU A 455 20.48 -11.37 47.32
CA LEU A 455 21.16 -12.38 48.11
C LEU A 455 22.30 -11.77 48.95
N ALA A 456 23.05 -10.82 48.39
CA ALA A 456 24.09 -10.08 49.11
C ALA A 456 23.51 -9.30 50.28
N ALA A 457 22.41 -8.55 50.05
CA ALA A 457 21.74 -7.77 51.07
C ALA A 457 21.25 -8.67 52.23
N LEU A 458 20.59 -9.78 51.92
CA LEU A 458 20.10 -10.73 52.92
C LEU A 458 21.24 -11.43 53.68
N ALA A 459 22.33 -11.79 52.98
CA ALA A 459 23.48 -12.43 53.62
C ALA A 459 24.21 -11.49 54.56
N ILE A 460 24.35 -10.21 54.19
CA ILE A 460 25.00 -9.20 55.04
C ILE A 460 24.16 -8.94 56.30
N ASP A 461 22.86 -8.70 56.12
CA ASP A 461 21.93 -8.44 57.23
C ASP A 461 21.91 -9.61 58.23
N PHE A 462 21.83 -10.85 57.74
CA PHE A 462 21.68 -12.01 58.61
C PHE A 462 22.96 -12.44 59.34
N PHE A 463 24.13 -12.34 58.70
CA PHE A 463 25.39 -12.89 59.24
C PHE A 463 26.30 -11.86 59.88
N PHE A 464 26.20 -10.58 59.50
CA PHE A 464 27.20 -9.57 59.81
C PHE A 464 26.64 -8.33 60.54
N VAL A 465 25.33 -8.10 60.52
CA VAL A 465 24.66 -7.02 61.27
C VAL A 465 24.14 -7.55 62.63
N PRO A 466 24.45 -6.89 63.78
CA PRO A 466 23.89 -7.27 65.07
C PRO A 466 22.41 -6.81 65.24
N PRO A 467 21.51 -7.61 65.86
CA PRO A 467 21.72 -8.95 66.39
C PRO A 467 21.83 -10.05 65.32
N PHE A 468 22.92 -10.81 65.39
CA PHE A 468 23.24 -11.87 64.42
C PHE A 468 22.14 -12.94 64.33
N PHE A 469 21.99 -13.53 63.15
CA PHE A 469 21.01 -14.57 62.85
C PHE A 469 19.54 -14.13 62.97
N THR A 470 19.30 -12.81 62.91
CA THR A 470 17.96 -12.23 62.87
C THR A 470 17.91 -11.16 61.78
N PHE A 471 16.73 -10.94 61.19
CA PHE A 471 16.49 -9.85 60.22
C PHE A 471 16.02 -8.57 60.92
N VAL A 472 16.29 -8.43 62.22
CA VAL A 472 15.81 -7.30 63.03
C VAL A 472 16.90 -6.23 63.07
N ILE A 473 16.76 -5.21 62.24
CA ILE A 473 17.75 -4.13 62.16
C ILE A 473 17.55 -3.16 63.32
N ALA A 474 18.43 -3.24 64.33
CA ALA A 474 18.33 -2.44 65.55
C ALA A 474 18.90 -1.01 65.37
N ASN A 475 19.87 -0.80 64.48
CA ASN A 475 20.51 0.49 64.28
C ASN A 475 20.17 1.12 62.92
N VAL A 476 19.93 2.43 62.93
CA VAL A 476 19.67 3.22 61.72
C VAL A 476 20.88 3.22 60.77
N LYS A 477 22.11 3.12 61.29
CA LYS A 477 23.34 3.06 60.50
C LYS A 477 23.35 1.86 59.54
N ASP A 478 22.86 0.72 59.98
CA ASP A 478 22.92 -0.53 59.23
C ASP A 478 21.85 -0.53 58.12
N ILE A 479 20.69 0.10 58.38
CA ILE A 479 19.67 0.39 57.36
C ILE A 479 20.26 1.26 56.22
N VAL A 480 21.01 2.31 56.58
CA VAL A 480 21.62 3.20 55.58
C VAL A 480 22.66 2.46 54.72
N SER A 481 23.52 1.64 55.34
CA SER A 481 24.51 0.83 54.62
C SER A 481 23.86 -0.15 53.63
N LEU A 482 22.76 -0.80 54.04
CA LEU A 482 22.01 -1.73 53.20
C LEU A 482 21.37 -1.03 51.99
N ILE A 483 20.76 0.15 52.21
CA ILE A 483 20.16 0.97 51.15
C ILE A 483 21.22 1.44 50.15
N VAL A 484 22.40 1.88 50.63
CA VAL A 484 23.50 2.32 49.77
C VAL A 484 24.01 1.16 48.93
N LEU A 485 24.24 -0.02 49.53
CA LEU A 485 24.68 -1.21 48.80
C LEU A 485 23.66 -1.63 47.71
N LEU A 486 22.37 -1.65 48.05
CA LEU A 486 21.30 -1.98 47.12
C LEU A 486 21.26 -0.98 45.95
N SER A 487 21.39 0.32 46.26
CA SER A 487 21.36 1.40 45.27
C SER A 487 22.55 1.33 44.31
N VAL A 488 23.76 1.14 44.83
CA VAL A 488 24.98 1.01 44.01
C VAL A 488 24.92 -0.26 43.16
N GLY A 489 24.45 -1.38 43.71
CA GLY A 489 24.27 -2.63 42.96
C GLY A 489 23.27 -2.50 41.80
N LEU A 490 22.14 -1.84 42.02
CA LEU A 490 21.15 -1.55 40.99
C LEU A 490 21.68 -0.60 39.91
N LEU A 491 22.40 0.45 40.31
CA LEU A 491 23.00 1.41 39.39
C LEU A 491 24.02 0.75 38.46
N VAL A 492 24.90 -0.09 39.01
CA VAL A 492 25.91 -0.81 38.22
C VAL A 492 25.24 -1.84 37.31
N ALA A 493 24.20 -2.55 37.77
CA ALA A 493 23.44 -3.46 36.92
C ALA A 493 22.78 -2.73 35.74
N GLU A 494 22.28 -1.50 35.94
CA GLU A 494 21.67 -0.70 34.88
C GLU A 494 22.68 -0.16 33.86
N LEU A 495 23.81 0.37 34.33
CA LEU A 495 24.91 0.84 33.46
C LEU A 495 25.42 -0.27 32.54
N MET A 496 25.55 -1.49 33.08
CA MET A 496 26.03 -2.64 32.33
C MET A 496 25.07 -3.07 31.21
N VAL A 497 23.76 -2.97 31.44
CA VAL A 497 22.74 -3.25 30.42
C VAL A 497 22.84 -2.25 29.26
N ARG A 498 23.14 -0.98 29.55
CA ARG A 498 23.29 0.07 28.52
C ARG A 498 24.53 -0.13 27.64
N LEU A 499 25.67 -0.51 28.25
CA LEU A 499 26.92 -0.75 27.51
C LEU A 499 26.82 -1.93 26.53
N LYS A 500 26.19 -3.05 26.92
CA LYS A 500 26.07 -4.24 26.07
C LYS A 500 25.09 -4.05 24.90
N ALA A 501 24.09 -3.18 25.06
CA ALA A 501 23.17 -2.82 23.98
C ALA A 501 23.83 -1.96 22.90
N GLN A 502 24.80 -1.12 23.27
CA GLN A 502 25.52 -0.25 22.33
C GLN A 502 26.48 -1.01 21.42
N THR A 503 27.09 -2.12 21.89
CA THR A 503 28.03 -2.90 21.07
C THR A 503 27.35 -3.76 20.01
N ALA A 504 26.15 -4.29 20.28
CA ALA A 504 25.39 -5.10 19.33
C ALA A 504 24.88 -4.29 18.12
N MET A 505 24.44 -3.04 18.35
CA MET A 505 23.90 -2.17 17.30
C MET A 505 24.99 -1.55 16.39
N ALA A 506 26.24 -1.47 16.87
CA ALA A 506 27.36 -0.95 16.08
C ALA A 506 27.81 -1.94 14.99
N VAL A 507 27.84 -3.23 15.31
CA VAL A 507 28.29 -4.30 14.39
C VAL A 507 27.32 -4.51 13.21
N GLU A 508 26.01 -4.38 13.45
CA GLU A 508 24.99 -4.53 12.40
C GLU A 508 24.98 -3.34 11.42
N ARG A 509 25.32 -2.13 11.90
CA ARG A 509 25.49 -0.93 11.06
C ARG A 509 26.73 -1.00 10.17
N GLU A 510 27.83 -1.57 10.66
CA GLU A 510 29.10 -1.65 9.93
C GLU A 510 29.01 -2.56 8.70
N GLN A 511 28.28 -3.68 8.79
CA GLN A 511 28.13 -4.65 7.70
C GLN A 511 27.22 -4.17 6.57
N ARG A 512 26.18 -3.37 6.89
CA ARG A 512 25.23 -2.84 5.90
C ARG A 512 25.84 -1.74 5.04
N THR A 513 26.70 -0.92 5.65
CA THR A 513 27.31 0.25 4.98
C THR A 513 28.49 -0.16 4.10
N SER A 514 29.28 -1.15 4.51
CA SER A 514 30.45 -1.64 3.76
C SER A 514 30.07 -2.30 2.42
N ARG A 515 29.00 -3.10 2.40
CA ARG A 515 28.51 -3.78 1.18
C ARG A 515 27.96 -2.82 0.12
N LEU A 516 27.30 -1.74 0.53
CA LEU A 516 26.81 -0.69 -0.38
C LEU A 516 27.95 0.20 -0.92
N LEU A 517 28.95 0.50 -0.07
CA LEU A 517 30.12 1.29 -0.46
C LEU A 517 31.03 0.55 -1.45
N GLU A 518 31.15 -0.78 -1.33
CA GLU A 518 31.96 -1.58 -2.27
C GLU A 518 31.35 -1.60 -3.68
N HIS A 519 30.03 -1.73 -3.79
CA HIS A 519 29.33 -1.68 -5.08
C HIS A 519 29.41 -0.29 -5.74
N SER A 520 29.18 0.78 -4.96
CA SER A 520 29.30 2.15 -5.44
C SER A 520 30.71 2.47 -5.96
N ARG A 521 31.76 1.96 -5.30
CA ARG A 521 33.16 2.11 -5.76
C ARG A 521 33.45 1.36 -7.06
N ARG A 522 32.84 0.18 -7.27
CA ARG A 522 32.99 -0.57 -8.53
C ARG A 522 32.29 0.12 -9.70
N LEU A 523 31.09 0.67 -9.49
CA LEU A 523 30.37 1.43 -10.51
C LEU A 523 31.07 2.76 -10.89
N ALA A 524 31.76 3.40 -9.96
CA ALA A 524 32.49 4.64 -10.21
C ALA A 524 33.69 4.50 -11.18
N LEU A 525 34.15 3.28 -11.43
CA LEU A 525 35.29 2.97 -12.32
C LEU A 525 34.84 2.45 -13.70
N VAL A 526 33.54 2.30 -13.93
CA VAL A 526 32.98 1.73 -15.16
C VAL A 526 32.84 2.81 -16.23
N LEU A 527 33.42 2.57 -17.40
CA LEU A 527 33.39 3.48 -18.56
C LEU A 527 32.37 3.07 -19.64
N ASP A 528 31.91 1.82 -19.63
CA ASP A 528 31.06 1.23 -20.69
C ASP A 528 29.80 0.55 -20.13
N ALA A 529 28.71 0.56 -20.90
CA ALA A 529 27.40 0.02 -20.50
C ALA A 529 27.45 -1.49 -20.20
N ASP A 530 28.24 -2.26 -20.96
CA ASP A 530 28.40 -3.71 -20.76
C ASP A 530 29.21 -4.04 -19.48
N SER A 531 30.10 -3.15 -19.06
CA SER A 531 30.82 -3.30 -17.79
C SER A 531 29.93 -2.98 -16.57
N ALA A 532 28.94 -2.09 -16.73
CA ALA A 532 27.98 -1.74 -15.69
C ALA A 532 27.02 -2.91 -15.42
N THR A 533 26.53 -3.54 -16.48
CA THR A 533 25.64 -4.72 -16.41
C THR A 533 26.38 -5.95 -15.89
N ALA A 534 27.66 -6.14 -16.26
CA ALA A 534 28.50 -7.19 -15.68
C ALA A 534 28.73 -6.99 -14.16
N THR A 535 28.92 -5.75 -13.72
CA THR A 535 29.06 -5.42 -12.29
C THR A 535 27.76 -5.67 -11.51
N LEU A 536 26.61 -5.38 -12.12
CA LEU A 536 25.30 -5.69 -11.57
C LEU A 536 25.10 -7.21 -11.45
N ALA A 537 25.40 -7.98 -12.50
CA ALA A 537 25.28 -9.44 -12.48
C ALA A 537 26.15 -10.07 -11.38
N ALA A 538 27.43 -9.67 -11.28
CA ALA A 538 28.34 -10.19 -10.25
C ALA A 538 27.93 -9.83 -8.82
N SER A 539 27.39 -8.61 -8.62
CA SER A 539 26.94 -8.17 -7.30
C SER A 539 25.61 -8.84 -6.90
N ALA A 540 24.72 -9.05 -7.86
CA ALA A 540 23.50 -9.81 -7.67
C ALA A 540 23.80 -11.27 -7.30
N ALA A 541 24.80 -11.89 -7.95
CA ALA A 541 25.26 -13.25 -7.64
C ALA A 541 25.80 -13.35 -6.21
N ALA A 542 26.62 -12.37 -5.78
CA ALA A 542 27.18 -12.33 -4.44
C ALA A 542 26.11 -12.17 -3.33
N VAL A 543 25.02 -11.46 -3.60
CA VAL A 543 23.94 -11.22 -2.64
C VAL A 543 23.00 -12.42 -2.52
N THR A 544 22.70 -13.07 -3.63
CA THR A 544 21.64 -14.09 -3.71
C THR A 544 22.15 -15.52 -3.70
N ALA A 545 23.43 -15.74 -4.00
CA ALA A 545 24.01 -17.04 -4.32
C ALA A 545 23.17 -17.81 -5.37
N ALA A 546 22.60 -17.09 -6.34
CA ALA A 546 21.76 -17.66 -7.38
C ALA A 546 22.55 -18.58 -8.32
N SER A 547 21.85 -19.59 -8.86
CA SER A 547 22.44 -20.58 -9.78
C SER A 547 22.60 -20.02 -11.20
N ALA A 548 21.76 -19.07 -11.59
CA ALA A 548 21.86 -18.38 -12.87
C ALA A 548 21.38 -16.92 -12.75
N ILE A 549 22.11 -16.00 -13.38
CA ILE A 549 21.77 -14.57 -13.47
C ILE A 549 22.01 -14.09 -14.90
N GLU A 550 21.06 -13.34 -15.44
CA GLU A 550 21.19 -12.69 -16.74
C GLU A 550 20.72 -11.24 -16.66
N VAL A 551 21.45 -10.32 -17.28
CA VAL A 551 21.10 -8.91 -17.41
C VAL A 551 20.88 -8.61 -18.89
N LEU A 552 19.64 -8.29 -19.23
CA LEU A 552 19.25 -7.85 -20.56
C LEU A 552 19.12 -6.32 -20.58
N VAL A 553 19.56 -5.70 -21.67
CA VAL A 553 19.51 -4.25 -21.88
C VAL A 553 18.76 -3.95 -23.17
N ALA A 554 17.95 -2.90 -23.17
CA ALA A 554 17.25 -2.44 -24.35
C ALA A 554 18.21 -1.81 -25.36
N ASP A 555 18.14 -2.25 -26.62
CA ASP A 555 18.84 -1.64 -27.75
C ASP A 555 18.07 -0.41 -28.28
N GLN A 556 18.70 0.40 -29.14
CA GLN A 556 18.10 1.58 -29.77
C GLN A 556 16.85 1.25 -30.61
N SER A 557 16.71 -0.01 -31.02
CA SER A 557 15.57 -0.57 -31.75
C SER A 557 14.44 -1.09 -30.86
N GLY A 558 14.57 -1.03 -29.52
CA GLY A 558 13.61 -1.58 -28.56
C GLY A 558 13.72 -3.08 -28.31
N GLY A 559 14.65 -3.78 -28.98
CA GLY A 559 14.96 -5.18 -28.72
C GLY A 559 15.81 -5.36 -27.46
N LEU A 560 15.55 -6.41 -26.67
CA LEU A 560 16.36 -6.75 -25.50
C LEU A 560 17.57 -7.60 -25.92
N ARG A 561 18.79 -7.10 -25.69
CA ARG A 561 20.03 -7.87 -25.88
C ARG A 561 20.55 -8.35 -24.52
N SER A 562 20.99 -9.61 -24.45
CA SER A 562 21.74 -10.11 -23.30
C SER A 562 23.09 -9.39 -23.24
N SER A 563 23.36 -8.68 -22.14
CA SER A 563 24.56 -7.86 -21.95
C SER A 563 25.55 -8.52 -20.97
N ALA A 564 25.03 -9.24 -19.96
CA ALA A 564 25.87 -10.03 -19.04
C ALA A 564 25.12 -11.29 -18.58
N HIS A 565 25.81 -12.42 -18.49
CA HIS A 565 25.27 -13.66 -17.93
C HIS A 565 26.27 -14.35 -17.00
N GLN A 566 25.76 -15.01 -15.96
CA GLN A 566 26.49 -15.93 -15.11
C GLN A 566 25.64 -17.19 -14.89
N GLY A 567 26.21 -18.37 -15.15
CA GLY A 567 25.47 -19.62 -15.18
C GLY A 567 24.68 -19.83 -16.48
N THR A 568 23.96 -20.94 -16.56
CA THR A 568 23.12 -21.31 -17.71
C THR A 568 21.66 -21.21 -17.30
N ILE A 569 20.96 -20.19 -17.80
CA ILE A 569 19.49 -20.17 -17.75
C ILE A 569 19.03 -21.13 -18.85
N VAL A 570 18.34 -22.20 -18.51
CA VAL A 570 17.76 -23.13 -19.49
C VAL A 570 16.51 -22.47 -20.04
N PRO A 571 16.46 -22.01 -21.31
CA PRO A 571 15.34 -21.21 -21.77
C PRO A 571 14.08 -22.07 -21.96
N GLY A 572 13.01 -21.73 -21.25
CA GLY A 572 11.65 -22.15 -21.57
C GLY A 572 10.98 -21.15 -22.52
N THR A 573 10.14 -21.61 -23.44
CA THR A 573 9.37 -20.74 -24.37
C THR A 573 8.44 -19.74 -23.65
N ALA A 574 8.14 -19.96 -22.36
CA ALA A 574 7.37 -19.07 -21.50
C ALA A 574 8.17 -17.91 -20.88
N GLU A 575 9.50 -17.96 -20.90
CA GLU A 575 10.36 -17.00 -20.18
C GLU A 575 10.65 -15.75 -21.01
N GLY A 576 10.77 -15.87 -22.34
CA GLY A 576 10.98 -14.71 -23.23
C GLY A 576 9.82 -13.71 -23.18
N GLY A 577 8.57 -14.18 -23.08
CA GLY A 577 7.40 -13.33 -22.91
C GLY A 577 7.35 -12.63 -21.55
N MET A 578 7.93 -13.23 -20.50
CA MET A 578 7.98 -12.66 -19.15
C MET A 578 9.02 -11.54 -19.05
N VAL A 579 10.19 -11.72 -19.68
CA VAL A 579 11.20 -10.66 -19.76
C VAL A 579 10.67 -9.48 -20.57
N ALA A 580 10.00 -9.74 -21.70
CA ALA A 580 9.34 -8.70 -22.50
C ALA A 580 8.27 -7.94 -21.69
N TRP A 581 7.42 -8.67 -20.95
CA TRP A 581 6.40 -8.08 -20.09
C TRP A 581 7.00 -7.22 -18.96
N ALA A 582 8.05 -7.72 -18.30
CA ALA A 582 8.74 -6.97 -17.23
C ALA A 582 9.36 -5.66 -17.76
N HIS A 583 9.88 -5.69 -18.98
CA HIS A 583 10.41 -4.52 -19.67
C HIS A 583 9.31 -3.53 -20.10
N GLU A 584 8.25 -4.00 -20.75
CA GLU A 584 7.17 -3.17 -21.30
C GLU A 584 6.37 -2.46 -20.21
N PHE A 585 6.03 -3.18 -19.12
CA PHE A 585 5.22 -2.64 -18.04
C PHE A 585 6.04 -2.10 -16.86
N GLY A 586 7.36 -2.31 -16.85
CA GLY A 586 8.26 -1.83 -15.79
C GLY A 586 7.94 -2.40 -14.41
N ARG A 587 7.42 -3.64 -14.35
CA ARG A 587 7.00 -4.34 -13.13
C ARG A 587 7.74 -5.66 -12.94
N ASP A 588 7.95 -6.03 -11.68
CA ASP A 588 8.55 -7.31 -11.30
C ASP A 588 7.67 -8.48 -11.79
N ALA A 589 8.29 -9.52 -12.32
CA ALA A 589 7.59 -10.71 -12.84
C ALA A 589 8.27 -12.01 -12.40
N GLY A 590 7.51 -13.10 -12.35
CA GLY A 590 8.02 -14.43 -12.05
C GLY A 590 7.83 -14.87 -10.59
N ARG A 591 8.64 -15.84 -10.15
CA ARG A 591 8.42 -16.58 -8.89
C ARG A 591 8.44 -15.65 -7.66
N GLY A 592 7.33 -15.61 -6.92
CA GLY A 592 7.21 -14.79 -5.71
C GLY A 592 6.89 -13.31 -5.96
N THR A 593 6.35 -13.01 -7.15
CA THR A 593 5.72 -11.72 -7.51
C THR A 593 4.23 -11.92 -7.80
N ASP A 594 3.45 -10.83 -7.90
CA ASP A 594 2.02 -10.89 -8.23
C ASP A 594 1.76 -11.20 -9.72
N SER A 595 2.81 -11.13 -10.55
CA SER A 595 2.73 -11.28 -12.00
C SER A 595 3.47 -12.55 -12.44
N LEU A 596 2.73 -13.56 -12.89
CA LEU A 596 3.25 -14.89 -13.27
C LEU A 596 4.00 -15.64 -12.13
N PRO A 597 3.36 -15.88 -10.97
CA PRO A 597 4.00 -16.49 -9.79
C PRO A 597 4.49 -17.94 -10.00
N GLY A 598 4.01 -18.63 -11.04
CA GLY A 598 4.35 -20.02 -11.36
C GLY A 598 5.67 -20.21 -12.12
N ALA A 599 6.37 -19.13 -12.48
CA ALA A 599 7.67 -19.17 -13.14
C ALA A 599 8.76 -19.87 -12.30
N GLU A 600 9.85 -20.28 -12.95
CA GLU A 600 11.05 -20.80 -12.26
C GLU A 600 12.09 -19.70 -11.96
N VAL A 601 12.00 -18.58 -12.69
CA VAL A 601 12.88 -17.40 -12.55
C VAL A 601 12.13 -16.20 -11.98
N THR A 602 12.88 -15.22 -11.48
CA THR A 602 12.39 -13.89 -11.07
C THR A 602 13.03 -12.82 -11.95
N CYS A 603 12.20 -11.96 -12.55
CA CYS A 603 12.60 -10.86 -13.41
C CYS A 603 12.37 -9.52 -12.70
N LEU A 604 13.42 -8.71 -12.58
CA LEU A 604 13.41 -7.39 -11.97
C LEU A 604 13.78 -6.33 -13.03
N PRO A 605 12.91 -5.36 -13.33
CA PRO A 605 13.20 -4.36 -14.36
C PRO A 605 14.26 -3.36 -13.89
N VAL A 606 15.24 -3.08 -14.75
CA VAL A 606 16.24 -2.03 -14.55
C VAL A 606 15.65 -0.73 -15.08
N ARG A 607 15.11 0.11 -14.17
CA ARG A 607 14.35 1.32 -14.55
C ARG A 607 14.97 2.60 -14.01
N HIS A 608 14.87 3.68 -14.78
CA HIS A 608 15.21 5.02 -14.33
C HIS A 608 14.13 6.02 -14.78
N ARG A 609 13.54 6.77 -13.83
CA ARG A 609 12.51 7.81 -14.11
C ARG A 609 11.32 7.34 -14.97
N GLY A 610 10.92 6.07 -14.85
CA GLY A 610 9.78 5.50 -15.58
C GLY A 610 10.13 4.85 -16.92
N GLU A 611 11.37 5.00 -17.41
CA GLU A 611 11.87 4.26 -18.58
C GLU A 611 12.53 2.95 -18.13
N ALA A 612 12.12 1.82 -18.72
CA ALA A 612 12.79 0.54 -18.55
C ALA A 612 14.01 0.49 -19.48
N LEU A 613 15.20 0.36 -18.89
CA LEU A 613 16.47 0.28 -19.61
C LEU A 613 16.90 -1.17 -19.85
N GLY A 614 16.29 -2.12 -19.15
CA GLY A 614 16.66 -3.53 -19.19
C GLY A 614 15.93 -4.36 -18.14
N VAL A 615 16.29 -5.64 -18.02
CA VAL A 615 15.71 -6.59 -17.06
C VAL A 615 16.83 -7.48 -16.49
N LEU A 616 16.84 -7.62 -15.16
CA LEU A 616 17.67 -8.57 -14.43
C LEU A 616 16.84 -9.84 -14.18
N VAL A 617 17.31 -10.97 -14.68
CA VAL A 617 16.71 -12.30 -14.49
C VAL A 617 17.54 -13.10 -13.50
N ILE A 618 16.88 -13.73 -12.54
CA ILE A 618 17.51 -14.51 -11.47
C ILE A 618 16.83 -15.88 -11.36
N GLY A 619 17.61 -16.95 -11.45
CA GLY A 619 17.18 -18.34 -11.30
C GLY A 619 17.92 -19.05 -10.16
N PHE A 620 17.19 -19.91 -9.43
CA PHE A 620 17.73 -20.75 -8.36
C PHE A 620 17.53 -22.23 -8.67
N ASP A 621 18.46 -23.08 -8.26
CA ASP A 621 18.33 -24.53 -8.29
C ASP A 621 18.64 -25.11 -6.90
N PRO A 622 17.64 -25.62 -6.13
CA PRO A 622 16.22 -25.71 -6.47
C PRO A 622 15.50 -24.34 -6.47
N PRO A 623 14.42 -24.17 -7.26
CA PRO A 623 13.80 -22.87 -7.46
C PRO A 623 13.08 -22.35 -6.19
N ARG A 624 13.55 -21.21 -5.68
CA ARG A 624 13.04 -20.51 -4.47
C ARG A 624 12.71 -19.04 -4.77
N PRO A 625 11.79 -18.39 -4.03
CA PRO A 625 11.59 -16.95 -4.12
C PRO A 625 12.74 -16.17 -3.44
N LEU A 626 12.94 -14.92 -3.86
CA LEU A 626 13.86 -13.97 -3.19
C LEU A 626 13.35 -13.59 -1.81
N SER A 627 14.24 -13.59 -0.81
CA SER A 627 13.97 -13.06 0.52
C SER A 627 13.82 -11.54 0.51
N ARG A 628 13.25 -10.99 1.57
CA ARG A 628 12.99 -9.54 1.72
C ARG A 628 14.29 -8.73 1.75
N GLU A 629 15.32 -9.26 2.41
CA GLU A 629 16.64 -8.62 2.49
C GLU A 629 17.36 -8.64 1.14
N GLU A 630 17.29 -9.76 0.40
CA GLU A 630 17.86 -9.87 -0.95
C GLU A 630 17.18 -8.88 -1.92
N ARG A 631 15.84 -8.74 -1.88
CA ARG A 631 15.12 -7.78 -2.73
C ARG A 631 15.48 -6.32 -2.43
N ASP A 632 15.55 -5.94 -1.16
CA ASP A 632 15.86 -4.57 -0.77
C ASP A 632 17.30 -4.19 -1.21
N ILE A 633 18.25 -5.13 -1.11
CA ILE A 633 19.62 -4.93 -1.59
C ILE A 633 19.65 -4.86 -3.12
N LEU A 634 19.04 -5.82 -3.83
CA LEU A 634 19.01 -5.84 -5.29
C LEU A 634 18.36 -4.60 -5.90
N ALA A 635 17.26 -4.10 -5.32
CA ALA A 635 16.61 -2.87 -5.76
C ALA A 635 17.58 -1.68 -5.70
N SER A 636 18.36 -1.57 -4.62
CA SER A 636 19.38 -0.52 -4.49
C SER A 636 20.52 -0.67 -5.51
N LEU A 637 20.91 -1.89 -5.89
CA LEU A 637 21.96 -2.13 -6.90
C LEU A 637 21.45 -1.82 -8.31
N ILE A 638 20.20 -2.20 -8.60
CA ILE A 638 19.51 -1.92 -9.86
C ILE A 638 19.37 -0.41 -10.07
N ASP A 639 18.91 0.34 -9.06
CA ASP A 639 18.75 1.80 -9.15
C ASP A 639 20.09 2.50 -9.45
N GLN A 640 21.17 2.09 -8.77
CA GLN A 640 22.51 2.66 -9.02
C GLN A 640 23.01 2.34 -10.43
N THR A 641 22.77 1.13 -10.92
CA THR A 641 23.17 0.72 -12.27
C THR A 641 22.33 1.42 -13.34
N ALA A 642 21.03 1.61 -13.10
CA ALA A 642 20.12 2.31 -14.01
C ALA A 642 20.52 3.80 -14.19
N ILE A 643 20.96 4.47 -13.13
CA ILE A 643 21.52 5.83 -13.19
C ILE A 643 22.77 5.85 -14.08
N THR A 644 23.68 4.91 -13.88
CA THR A 644 24.94 4.82 -14.65
C THR A 644 24.66 4.54 -16.14
N LEU A 645 23.79 3.59 -16.45
CA LEU A 645 23.38 3.26 -17.83
C LEU A 645 22.75 4.47 -18.53
N THR A 646 21.90 5.22 -17.83
CA THR A 646 21.30 6.47 -18.35
C THR A 646 22.38 7.52 -18.66
N SER A 647 23.38 7.65 -17.79
CA SER A 647 24.47 8.61 -17.98
C SER A 647 25.38 8.27 -19.17
N LEU A 648 25.57 6.97 -19.44
CA LEU A 648 26.38 6.47 -20.55
C LEU A 648 25.64 6.58 -21.89
N ARG A 649 24.31 6.45 -21.92
CA ARG A 649 23.49 6.64 -23.14
C ARG A 649 23.43 8.10 -23.63
N LYS A 650 23.76 9.06 -22.76
CA LYS A 650 23.80 10.50 -23.08
C LYS A 650 25.16 11.00 -23.57
N ARG A 651 26.21 10.18 -23.45
CA ARG A 651 27.54 10.44 -24.02
C ARG A 651 27.59 9.86 -25.42
#